data_AF-A0A139NYR9-F1
#
_entry.id   AF-A0A139NYR9-F1
#
_cell.length_a   1.000
_cell.length_b   1.000
_cell.length_c   1.000
_cell.angle_alpha   90.00
_cell.angle_beta   90.00
_cell.angle_gamma   90.00
#
_symmetry.space_group_name_H-M   'P 1'
#
loop_
_entity.id
_entity.type
_entity.pdbx_description
1 polymer ?
#
loop_
_entity_poly.entity_id
_entity_poly.type
_entity_poly.pdbx_seq_one_letter_code
_entity_poly.pdbx_strand_id
1 'polypeptide(L)'
;MGQKSLEEGKDQLQTAESNLENGKNQLEQAESRLKTQEEQATALPEPQKSQAKGQLTKAKEELATKKEKLAQTESDLSKEKEKLEQRQKELDELTEPKYRVYNRETMLGGQGYLMYSNASSSIRSVGNIFPVVLYMVAAMVTFTTMTRFVDEERTNAGIFKALGYRNRDIVAKFVLYGFLAGIMGTVLGTLLGHYLLAGVISDVITIGMVVGKSHEYFYWSYSLLALALSWVSSVLPAYLVARRELHDEAAQLLLPKPPVKGSKILLERLSFIWSRMSFTHKVTARNIFRYKQRMLMTIFGVAGSVALLFAGLGIQSSVGGVVERQFEQIQQYQMIVAEKSSASEQEKADLESALQAESIHDYQKIYSKSIEKDFKGKIGLQTITMMVTSGEDFKPFITLEENGQELQVTDGAVVSQKLAQLAGVTVGDELELDGKKIKVAAISENYVGHFVYLNRATYEQVYGTSPQDNTYLVKLKDPTPSNTEKEAATFMGKAAVSGVVQNATAIHLFESVASSLNKTMAILVLVSVLLAIVILYNLTNINVAERIRELSTIKVLGFHNKEVTLYIYRETMVLSLVGIALGLVAGHYLHQFLIQMISPATILFYPQVSWEVYALPIVAVTVILTLLGLFVNHHLRKVDMLEALKSVE
;
A
#
# COMPACT_ATOMS: atom_id res chain seq x y z
N MET A 1 -41.80 -11.50 10.85
CA MET A 1 -42.12 -11.44 12.29
C MET A 1 -43.23 -10.43 12.57
N GLY A 2 -43.16 -9.19 12.05
CA GLY A 2 -44.20 -8.18 12.25
C GLY A 2 -45.62 -8.61 11.84
N GLN A 3 -45.81 -9.22 10.66
CA GLN A 3 -47.13 -9.74 10.24
C GLN A 3 -47.74 -10.74 11.23
N LYS A 4 -46.93 -11.66 11.76
CA LYS A 4 -47.40 -12.65 12.74
C LYS A 4 -47.82 -12.00 14.06
N SER A 5 -47.05 -11.00 14.53
CA SER A 5 -47.40 -10.26 15.75
C SER A 5 -48.67 -9.43 15.58
N LEU A 6 -48.89 -8.84 14.40
CA LEU A 6 -50.13 -8.14 14.07
C LEU A 6 -51.33 -9.09 14.06
N GLU A 7 -51.16 -10.29 13.50
CA GLU A 7 -52.21 -11.31 13.44
C GLU A 7 -52.59 -11.83 14.84
N GLU A 8 -51.60 -12.15 15.68
CA GLU A 8 -51.83 -12.49 17.10
C GLU A 8 -52.51 -11.35 17.87
N GLY A 9 -52.19 -10.09 17.55
CA GLY A 9 -52.84 -8.92 18.13
C GLY A 9 -54.31 -8.77 17.70
N LYS A 10 -54.64 -9.10 16.46
CA LYS A 10 -56.03 -9.12 15.97
C LYS A 10 -56.87 -10.18 16.67
N ASP A 11 -56.29 -11.37 16.89
CA ASP A 11 -56.95 -12.45 17.62
C ASP A 11 -57.22 -12.09 19.09
N GLN A 12 -56.26 -11.42 19.75
CA GLN A 12 -56.42 -10.89 21.10
C GLN A 12 -57.52 -9.83 21.18
N LEU A 13 -57.57 -8.91 20.22
CA LEU A 13 -58.61 -7.90 20.14
C LEU A 13 -60.00 -8.54 19.93
N GLN A 14 -60.11 -9.50 19.02
CA GLN A 14 -61.36 -10.22 18.76
C GLN A 14 -61.85 -10.98 20.02
N THR A 15 -60.91 -11.56 20.79
CA THR A 15 -61.22 -12.21 22.07
C THR A 15 -61.72 -11.19 23.10
N ALA A 16 -61.10 -10.02 23.19
CA ALA A 16 -61.52 -8.95 24.08
C ALA A 16 -62.91 -8.39 23.70
N GLU A 17 -63.20 -8.23 22.40
CA GLU A 17 -64.53 -7.81 21.90
C GLU A 17 -65.61 -8.84 22.25
N SER A 18 -65.33 -10.13 22.07
CA SER A 18 -66.23 -11.22 22.45
C SER A 18 -66.49 -11.26 23.97
N ASN A 19 -65.45 -11.03 24.79
CA ASN A 19 -65.60 -10.94 26.24
C ASN A 19 -66.45 -9.74 26.67
N LEU A 20 -66.32 -8.60 25.99
CA LEU A 20 -67.15 -7.42 26.24
C LEU A 20 -68.62 -7.68 25.88
N GLU A 21 -68.89 -8.31 24.75
CA GLU A 21 -70.26 -8.66 24.33
C GLU A 21 -70.92 -9.64 25.29
N ASN A 22 -70.18 -10.69 25.70
CA ASN A 22 -70.63 -11.62 26.73
C ASN A 22 -70.88 -10.92 28.08
N GLY A 23 -70.02 -9.97 28.47
CA GLY A 23 -70.19 -9.15 29.65
C GLY A 23 -71.47 -8.30 29.61
N LYS A 24 -71.76 -7.66 28.47
CA LYS A 24 -72.99 -6.88 28.25
C LYS A 24 -74.24 -7.76 28.36
N ASN A 25 -74.24 -8.92 27.72
CA ASN A 25 -75.35 -9.88 27.79
C ASN A 25 -75.60 -10.38 29.22
N GLN A 26 -74.54 -10.66 29.99
CA GLN A 26 -74.66 -11.08 31.39
C GLN A 26 -75.17 -9.96 32.30
N LEU A 27 -74.81 -8.70 32.02
CA LEU A 27 -75.31 -7.54 32.74
C LEU A 27 -76.80 -7.32 32.44
N GLU A 28 -77.21 -7.38 31.18
CA GLU A 28 -78.60 -7.23 30.76
C GLU A 28 -79.50 -8.32 31.38
N GLN A 29 -79.02 -9.58 31.41
CA GLN A 29 -79.72 -10.66 32.11
C GLN A 29 -79.82 -10.43 33.62
N ALA A 30 -78.78 -9.87 34.26
CA ALA A 30 -78.79 -9.54 35.68
C ALA A 30 -79.76 -8.38 35.98
N GLU A 31 -79.81 -7.36 35.13
CA GLU A 31 -80.75 -6.23 35.23
C GLU A 31 -82.20 -6.72 35.05
N SER A 32 -82.45 -7.57 34.07
CA SER A 32 -83.77 -8.19 33.85
C SER A 32 -84.21 -9.05 35.04
N ARG A 33 -83.33 -9.90 35.58
CA ARG A 33 -83.61 -10.72 36.78
C ARG A 33 -83.89 -9.86 38.00
N LEU A 34 -83.11 -8.80 38.21
CA LEU A 34 -83.32 -7.87 39.32
C LEU A 34 -84.68 -7.20 39.20
N LYS A 35 -85.06 -6.73 38.00
CA LYS A 35 -86.38 -6.13 37.74
C LYS A 35 -87.53 -7.09 38.04
N THR A 36 -87.44 -8.34 37.57
CA THR A 36 -88.43 -9.38 37.87
C THR A 36 -88.52 -9.69 39.37
N GLN A 37 -87.39 -9.68 40.09
CA GLN A 37 -87.36 -9.87 41.55
C GLN A 37 -87.95 -8.67 42.30
N GLU A 38 -87.76 -7.43 41.82
CA GLU A 38 -88.39 -6.22 42.37
C GLU A 38 -89.92 -6.23 42.17
N GLU A 39 -90.39 -6.67 41.00
CA GLU A 39 -91.82 -6.85 40.68
C GLU A 39 -92.48 -7.97 41.49
N GLN A 40 -91.79 -9.09 41.73
CA GLN A 40 -92.28 -10.18 42.58
C GLN A 40 -92.30 -9.79 44.07
N ALA A 41 -91.31 -9.02 44.53
CA ALA A 41 -91.23 -8.57 45.92
C ALA A 41 -92.34 -7.59 46.33
N THR A 42 -92.90 -6.84 45.36
CA THR A 42 -94.01 -5.90 45.59
C THR A 42 -95.39 -6.59 45.74
N ALA A 43 -95.53 -7.85 45.29
CA ALA A 43 -96.77 -8.62 45.32
C ALA A 43 -96.94 -9.57 46.54
N LEU A 44 -95.97 -9.62 47.47
CA LEU A 44 -95.93 -10.60 48.56
C LEU A 44 -96.49 -10.07 49.92
N PRO A 45 -97.19 -10.91 50.74
CA PRO A 45 -97.66 -10.55 52.09
C PRO A 45 -96.55 -10.29 53.13
N GLU A 46 -96.84 -9.48 54.16
CA GLU A 46 -95.92 -8.95 55.20
C GLU A 46 -94.83 -9.91 55.77
N PRO A 47 -95.07 -11.21 56.06
CA PRO A 47 -94.01 -12.10 56.57
C PRO A 47 -92.96 -12.52 55.52
N GLN A 48 -93.26 -12.45 54.22
CA GLN A 48 -92.35 -12.87 53.14
C GLN A 48 -91.52 -11.71 52.56
N LYS A 49 -91.88 -10.45 52.85
CA LYS A 49 -91.14 -9.25 52.39
C LYS A 49 -89.72 -9.13 52.95
N SER A 50 -89.47 -9.64 54.16
CA SER A 50 -88.14 -9.58 54.80
C SER A 50 -87.10 -10.44 54.07
N GLN A 51 -87.51 -11.65 53.64
CA GLN A 51 -86.65 -12.56 52.89
C GLN A 51 -86.40 -12.07 51.45
N ALA A 52 -87.41 -11.48 50.81
CA ALA A 52 -87.31 -10.86 49.49
C ALA A 52 -86.35 -9.64 49.49
N LYS A 53 -86.33 -8.82 50.55
CA LYS A 53 -85.36 -7.72 50.70
C LYS A 53 -83.91 -8.22 50.73
N GLY A 54 -83.63 -9.31 51.46
CA GLY A 54 -82.27 -9.89 51.52
C GLY A 54 -81.79 -10.44 50.18
N GLN A 55 -82.70 -11.01 49.37
CA GLN A 55 -82.39 -11.47 48.01
C GLN A 55 -82.14 -10.31 47.04
N LEU A 56 -82.94 -9.23 47.16
CA LEU A 56 -82.77 -8.00 46.38
C LEU A 56 -81.43 -7.30 46.65
N THR A 57 -80.98 -7.24 47.91
CA THR A 57 -79.66 -6.67 48.24
C THR A 57 -78.53 -7.44 47.58
N LYS A 58 -78.57 -8.79 47.63
CA LYS A 58 -77.59 -9.65 46.96
C LYS A 58 -77.60 -9.48 45.45
N ALA A 59 -78.78 -9.39 44.84
CA ALA A 59 -78.90 -9.16 43.40
C ALA A 59 -78.36 -7.78 42.99
N LYS A 60 -78.53 -6.74 43.82
CA LYS A 60 -77.93 -5.41 43.60
C LYS A 60 -76.41 -5.42 43.74
N GLU A 61 -75.87 -6.14 44.71
CA GLU A 61 -74.41 -6.34 44.86
C GLU A 61 -73.81 -7.10 43.66
N GLU A 62 -74.49 -8.15 43.18
CA GLU A 62 -74.09 -8.90 41.99
C GLU A 62 -74.12 -8.02 40.72
N LEU A 63 -75.11 -7.14 40.61
CA LEU A 63 -75.21 -6.16 39.53
C LEU A 63 -74.04 -5.17 39.56
N ALA A 64 -73.70 -4.66 40.74
CA ALA A 64 -72.60 -3.72 40.93
C ALA A 64 -71.25 -4.36 40.54
N THR A 65 -71.01 -5.61 40.95
CA THR A 65 -69.79 -6.35 40.56
C THR A 65 -69.74 -6.64 39.06
N LYS A 66 -70.88 -6.91 38.41
CA LYS A 66 -70.94 -7.06 36.94
C LYS A 66 -70.66 -5.75 36.20
N LYS A 67 -71.13 -4.60 36.71
CA LYS A 67 -70.81 -3.28 36.15
C LYS A 67 -69.33 -2.94 36.27
N GLU A 68 -68.72 -3.22 37.41
CA GLU A 68 -67.28 -3.01 37.63
C GLU A 68 -66.43 -3.89 36.69
N LYS A 69 -66.77 -5.18 36.55
CA LYS A 69 -66.11 -6.08 35.59
C LYS A 69 -66.27 -5.62 34.13
N LEU A 70 -67.42 -5.06 33.76
CA LEU A 70 -67.63 -4.53 32.42
C LEU A 70 -66.73 -3.32 32.16
N ALA A 71 -66.64 -2.38 33.11
CA ALA A 71 -65.77 -1.21 33.02
C ALA A 71 -64.28 -1.61 32.90
N GLN A 72 -63.86 -2.64 33.64
CA GLN A 72 -62.50 -3.20 33.51
C GLN A 72 -62.27 -3.79 32.11
N THR A 73 -63.25 -4.54 31.59
CA THR A 73 -63.17 -5.16 30.26
C THR A 73 -63.12 -4.10 29.13
N GLU A 74 -63.84 -2.99 29.28
CA GLU A 74 -63.78 -1.84 28.36
C GLU A 74 -62.41 -1.15 28.37
N SER A 75 -61.83 -0.96 29.56
CA SER A 75 -60.44 -0.46 29.71
C SER A 75 -59.43 -1.40 29.03
N ASP A 76 -59.56 -2.71 29.23
CA ASP A 76 -58.63 -3.69 28.66
C ASP A 76 -58.77 -3.76 27.12
N LEU A 77 -59.99 -3.64 26.58
CA LEU A 77 -60.21 -3.51 25.13
C LEU A 77 -59.53 -2.26 24.55
N SER A 78 -59.61 -1.11 25.24
CA SER A 78 -58.95 0.11 24.80
C SER A 78 -57.43 -0.06 24.70
N LYS A 79 -56.82 -0.73 25.69
CA LYS A 79 -55.39 -1.03 25.69
C LYS A 79 -55.00 -1.99 24.55
N GLU A 80 -55.81 -2.99 24.25
CA GLU A 80 -55.53 -3.90 23.13
C GLU A 80 -55.67 -3.20 21.77
N LYS A 81 -56.56 -2.22 21.62
CA LYS A 81 -56.64 -1.37 20.42
C LYS A 81 -55.37 -0.52 20.24
N GLU A 82 -54.91 0.15 21.30
CA GLU A 82 -53.66 0.93 21.26
C GLU A 82 -52.45 0.05 20.90
N LYS A 83 -52.34 -1.14 21.50
CA LYS A 83 -51.28 -2.10 21.15
C LYS A 83 -51.35 -2.55 19.69
N LEU A 84 -52.55 -2.74 19.14
CA LEU A 84 -52.72 -3.11 17.75
C LEU A 84 -52.26 -1.99 16.80
N GLU A 85 -52.63 -0.74 17.08
CA GLU A 85 -52.16 0.42 16.32
C GLU A 85 -50.64 0.55 16.37
N GLN A 86 -50.03 0.31 17.54
CA GLN A 86 -48.58 0.33 17.69
C GLN A 86 -47.90 -0.78 16.89
N ARG A 87 -48.40 -2.03 16.95
CA ARG A 87 -47.90 -3.15 16.14
C ARG A 87 -48.03 -2.89 14.64
N GLN A 88 -49.11 -2.22 14.20
CA GLN A 88 -49.29 -1.82 12.80
C GLN A 88 -48.26 -0.78 12.39
N LYS A 89 -48.03 0.24 13.21
CA LYS A 89 -47.00 1.25 12.96
C LYS A 89 -45.60 0.65 12.89
N GLU A 90 -45.27 -0.26 13.80
CA GLU A 90 -44.01 -1.02 13.77
C GLU A 90 -43.85 -1.83 12.47
N LEU A 91 -44.95 -2.43 11.97
CA LEU A 91 -44.95 -3.17 10.71
C LEU A 91 -44.73 -2.24 9.50
N ASP A 92 -45.37 -1.08 9.48
CA ASP A 92 -45.28 -0.11 8.38
C ASP A 92 -43.89 0.56 8.32
N GLU A 93 -43.20 0.65 9.46
CA GLU A 93 -41.82 1.14 9.55
C GLU A 93 -40.77 0.08 9.17
N LEU A 94 -41.14 -1.21 9.04
CA LEU A 94 -40.22 -2.25 8.61
C LEU A 94 -39.85 -2.09 7.14
N THR A 95 -38.56 -1.88 6.88
CA THR A 95 -38.01 -1.84 5.53
C THR A 95 -37.70 -3.24 5.01
N GLU A 96 -37.74 -3.43 3.69
CA GLU A 96 -37.33 -4.70 3.08
C GLU A 96 -35.88 -5.05 3.48
N PRO A 97 -35.63 -6.31 3.89
CA PRO A 97 -34.29 -6.73 4.28
C PRO A 97 -33.38 -6.70 3.06
N LYS A 98 -32.35 -5.85 3.12
CA LYS A 98 -31.28 -5.84 2.12
C LYS A 98 -30.29 -6.95 2.45
N TYR A 99 -30.24 -7.97 1.60
CA TYR A 99 -29.22 -8.99 1.68
C TYR A 99 -27.89 -8.41 1.17
N ARG A 100 -26.86 -8.46 2.02
CA ARG A 100 -25.47 -8.17 1.62
C ARG A 100 -24.73 -9.49 1.51
N VAL A 101 -24.09 -9.71 0.37
CA VAL A 101 -23.20 -10.87 0.15
C VAL A 101 -21.79 -10.39 0.41
N TYR A 102 -21.16 -10.94 1.43
CA TYR A 102 -19.77 -10.66 1.76
C TYR A 102 -18.86 -11.73 1.18
N ASN A 103 -17.66 -11.32 0.76
CA ASN A 103 -16.53 -12.20 0.51
C ASN A 103 -15.53 -12.08 1.69
N ARG A 104 -14.39 -12.79 1.61
CA ARG A 104 -13.36 -12.76 2.67
C ARG A 104 -12.76 -11.38 2.92
N GLU A 105 -12.83 -10.49 1.93
CA GLU A 105 -12.27 -9.13 1.98
C GLU A 105 -13.30 -8.11 2.49
N THR A 106 -14.59 -8.36 2.30
CA THR A 106 -15.69 -7.41 2.62
C THR A 106 -16.49 -7.80 3.86
N MET A 107 -16.28 -8.99 4.43
CA MET A 107 -16.94 -9.40 5.67
C MET A 107 -16.44 -8.57 6.88
N LEU A 108 -17.33 -8.34 7.86
CA LEU A 108 -16.91 -7.76 9.14
C LEU A 108 -15.83 -8.63 9.78
N GLY A 109 -14.75 -8.00 10.24
CA GLY A 109 -13.57 -8.70 10.77
C GLY A 109 -12.63 -9.29 9.70
N GLY A 110 -12.94 -9.14 8.41
CA GLY A 110 -12.10 -9.62 7.29
C GLY A 110 -10.80 -8.82 7.04
N GLN A 111 -10.50 -7.83 7.89
CA GLN A 111 -9.36 -6.91 7.71
C GLN A 111 -8.01 -7.64 7.62
N GLY A 112 -7.84 -8.76 8.32
CA GLY A 112 -6.61 -9.57 8.21
C GLY A 112 -6.35 -10.10 6.78
N TYR A 113 -7.39 -10.43 6.03
CA TYR A 113 -7.25 -10.83 4.62
C TYR A 113 -6.84 -9.65 3.73
N LEU A 114 -7.40 -8.47 3.98
CA LEU A 114 -7.02 -7.23 3.28
C LEU A 114 -5.56 -6.84 3.59
N MET A 115 -5.13 -6.93 4.85
CA MET A 115 -3.75 -6.69 5.25
C MET A 115 -2.79 -7.62 4.50
N TYR A 116 -3.07 -8.93 4.52
CA TYR A 116 -2.26 -9.91 3.82
C TYR A 116 -2.26 -9.69 2.29
N SER A 117 -3.43 -9.45 1.69
CA SER A 117 -3.59 -9.21 0.26
C SER A 117 -2.82 -7.96 -0.20
N ASN A 118 -2.96 -6.85 0.52
CA ASN A 118 -2.29 -5.59 0.20
C ASN A 118 -0.77 -5.68 0.39
N ALA A 119 -0.30 -6.28 1.49
CA ALA A 119 1.13 -6.49 1.72
C ALA A 119 1.74 -7.42 0.67
N SER A 120 1.09 -8.55 0.38
CA SER A 120 1.52 -9.52 -0.63
C SER A 120 1.50 -8.92 -2.04
N SER A 121 0.46 -8.16 -2.40
CA SER A 121 0.34 -7.50 -3.70
C SER A 121 1.44 -6.44 -3.90
N SER A 122 1.68 -5.61 -2.89
CA SER A 122 2.74 -4.59 -2.93
C SER A 122 4.12 -5.24 -3.13
N ILE A 123 4.41 -6.31 -2.38
CA ILE A 123 5.68 -7.04 -2.51
C ILE A 123 5.77 -7.81 -3.83
N ARG A 124 4.67 -8.32 -4.37
CA ARG A 124 4.64 -8.92 -5.71
C ARG A 124 5.00 -7.91 -6.79
N SER A 125 4.47 -6.68 -6.72
CA SER A 125 4.83 -5.60 -7.65
C SER A 125 6.33 -5.29 -7.59
N VAL A 126 6.91 -5.22 -6.39
CA VAL A 126 8.36 -5.07 -6.18
C VAL A 126 9.12 -6.22 -6.83
N GLY A 127 8.72 -7.46 -6.54
CA GLY A 127 9.35 -8.68 -7.05
C GLY A 127 9.28 -8.83 -8.58
N ASN A 128 8.32 -8.18 -9.25
CA ASN A 128 8.23 -8.19 -10.70
C ASN A 128 9.15 -7.16 -11.37
N ILE A 129 9.41 -6.02 -10.72
CA ILE A 129 10.12 -4.89 -11.34
C ILE A 129 11.61 -4.89 -11.02
N PHE A 130 11.99 -5.08 -9.75
CA PHE A 130 13.40 -5.00 -9.31
C PHE A 130 14.33 -6.00 -10.02
N PRO A 131 13.95 -7.27 -10.24
CA PRO A 131 14.81 -8.23 -10.93
C PRO A 131 15.15 -7.84 -12.37
N VAL A 132 14.29 -7.08 -13.06
CA VAL A 132 14.57 -6.62 -14.43
C VAL A 132 15.76 -5.66 -14.44
N VAL A 133 15.76 -4.70 -13.51
CA VAL A 133 16.85 -3.72 -13.38
C VAL A 133 18.13 -4.40 -12.88
N LEU A 134 18.02 -5.28 -11.86
CA LEU A 134 19.15 -6.07 -11.36
C LEU A 134 19.77 -6.93 -12.46
N TYR A 135 18.94 -7.60 -13.27
CA TYR A 135 19.41 -8.40 -14.39
C TYR A 135 20.11 -7.56 -15.45
N MET A 136 19.57 -6.39 -15.84
CA MET A 136 20.24 -5.53 -16.82
C MET A 136 21.65 -5.14 -16.38
N VAL A 137 21.79 -4.75 -15.10
CA VAL A 137 23.09 -4.37 -14.52
C VAL A 137 24.01 -5.59 -14.45
N ALA A 138 23.54 -6.72 -13.93
CA ALA A 138 24.31 -7.95 -13.84
C ALA A 138 24.74 -8.47 -15.22
N ALA A 139 23.83 -8.46 -16.20
CA ALA A 139 24.09 -8.92 -17.55
C ALA A 139 25.18 -8.09 -18.23
N MET A 140 25.14 -6.77 -18.08
CA MET A 140 26.21 -5.89 -18.56
C MET A 140 27.53 -6.25 -17.91
N VAL A 141 27.59 -6.46 -16.60
CA VAL A 141 28.84 -6.79 -15.89
C VAL A 141 29.37 -8.15 -16.32
N THR A 142 28.51 -9.17 -16.41
CA THR A 142 28.90 -10.50 -16.92
C THR A 142 29.43 -10.41 -18.35
N PHE A 143 28.76 -9.63 -19.21
CA PHE A 143 29.18 -9.42 -20.58
C PHE A 143 30.60 -8.85 -20.67
N THR A 144 30.89 -7.86 -19.84
CA THR A 144 32.21 -7.21 -19.80
C THR A 144 33.29 -8.13 -19.24
N THR A 145 32.94 -8.94 -18.23
CA THR A 145 33.85 -9.91 -17.62
C THR A 145 34.24 -10.99 -18.62
N MET A 146 33.26 -11.52 -19.35
CA MET A 146 33.49 -12.54 -20.38
C MET A 146 34.27 -11.99 -21.57
N THR A 147 33.98 -10.76 -21.98
CA THR A 147 34.78 -10.08 -23.02
C THR A 147 36.25 -9.99 -22.60
N ARG A 148 36.52 -9.57 -21.37
CA ARG A 148 37.89 -9.50 -20.85
C ARG A 148 38.55 -10.87 -20.76
N PHE A 149 37.82 -11.87 -20.28
CA PHE A 149 38.38 -13.23 -20.15
C PHE A 149 38.90 -13.77 -21.49
N VAL A 150 38.16 -13.55 -22.58
CA VAL A 150 38.63 -13.91 -23.93
C VAL A 150 39.86 -13.09 -24.33
N ASP A 151 39.87 -11.80 -24.03
CA ASP A 151 40.97 -10.90 -24.36
C ASP A 151 42.27 -11.23 -23.61
N GLU A 152 42.20 -11.61 -22.33
CA GLU A 152 43.33 -12.02 -21.51
C GLU A 152 43.93 -13.36 -22.00
N GLU A 153 43.09 -14.27 -22.49
CA GLU A 153 43.50 -15.56 -23.06
C GLU A 153 43.83 -15.49 -24.57
N ARG A 154 43.88 -14.29 -25.16
CA ARG A 154 44.10 -14.10 -26.60
C ARG A 154 45.41 -14.72 -27.09
N THR A 155 46.50 -14.54 -26.35
CA THR A 155 47.81 -15.12 -26.71
C THR A 155 47.76 -16.65 -26.69
N ASN A 156 47.11 -17.24 -25.68
CA ASN A 156 46.91 -18.69 -25.58
C ASN A 156 46.07 -19.21 -26.75
N ALA A 157 45.02 -18.48 -27.15
CA ALA A 157 44.23 -18.79 -28.34
C ALA A 157 45.07 -18.74 -29.63
N GLY A 158 46.00 -17.78 -29.73
CA GLY A 158 46.98 -17.69 -30.82
C GLY A 158 47.91 -18.91 -30.88
N ILE A 159 48.40 -19.37 -29.73
CA ILE A 159 49.23 -20.59 -29.62
C ILE A 159 48.45 -21.82 -30.10
N PHE A 160 47.21 -22.02 -29.62
CA PHE A 160 46.39 -23.14 -30.08
C PHE A 160 46.14 -23.10 -31.59
N LYS A 161 45.87 -21.91 -32.14
CA LYS A 161 45.69 -21.74 -33.58
C LYS A 161 46.98 -22.04 -34.37
N ALA A 162 48.14 -21.64 -33.85
CA ALA A 162 49.45 -21.95 -34.44
C ALA A 162 49.77 -23.46 -34.38
N LEU A 163 49.33 -24.15 -33.32
CA LEU A 163 49.43 -25.60 -33.17
C LEU A 163 48.44 -26.39 -34.05
N GLY A 164 47.60 -25.71 -34.85
CA GLY A 164 46.69 -26.34 -35.80
C GLY A 164 45.29 -26.65 -35.28
N TYR A 165 44.91 -26.17 -34.09
CA TYR A 165 43.54 -26.31 -33.58
C TYR A 165 42.56 -25.51 -34.46
N ARG A 166 41.35 -26.04 -34.67
CA ARG A 166 40.32 -25.34 -35.43
C ARG A 166 39.75 -24.21 -34.59
N ASN A 167 39.37 -23.11 -35.24
CA ASN A 167 38.72 -21.97 -34.56
C ASN A 167 37.51 -22.38 -33.71
N ARG A 168 36.74 -23.39 -34.15
CA ARG A 168 35.59 -23.91 -33.40
C ARG A 168 35.97 -24.53 -32.05
N ASP A 169 37.11 -25.23 -31.99
CA ASP A 169 37.57 -25.90 -30.77
C ASP A 169 38.05 -24.86 -29.74
N ILE A 170 38.70 -23.80 -30.23
CA ILE A 170 39.16 -22.69 -29.38
C ILE A 170 37.96 -21.86 -28.88
N VAL A 171 36.96 -21.57 -29.73
CA VAL A 171 35.72 -20.91 -29.30
C VAL A 171 34.97 -21.77 -28.27
N ALA A 172 34.93 -23.09 -28.46
CA ALA A 172 34.23 -24.01 -27.56
C ALA A 172 34.76 -23.94 -26.13
N LYS A 173 36.08 -23.74 -25.92
CA LYS A 173 36.67 -23.50 -24.59
C LYS A 173 35.98 -22.35 -23.85
N PHE A 174 35.84 -21.20 -24.51
CA PHE A 174 35.26 -20.00 -23.90
C PHE A 174 33.74 -20.13 -23.69
N VAL A 175 33.04 -20.71 -24.68
CA VAL A 175 31.61 -20.99 -24.59
C VAL A 175 31.29 -21.96 -23.46
N LEU A 176 32.07 -23.03 -23.32
CA LEU A 176 31.89 -24.03 -22.26
C LEU A 176 32.12 -23.41 -20.87
N TYR A 177 33.15 -22.55 -20.73
CA TYR A 177 33.37 -21.82 -19.49
C TYR A 177 32.17 -20.94 -19.12
N GLY A 178 31.69 -20.12 -20.06
CA GLY A 178 30.51 -19.27 -19.84
C GLY A 178 29.24 -20.06 -19.53
N PHE A 179 29.07 -21.22 -20.16
CA PHE A 179 27.95 -22.13 -19.95
C PHE A 179 27.97 -22.76 -18.55
N LEU A 180 29.11 -23.31 -18.12
CA LEU A 180 29.28 -23.92 -16.80
C LEU A 180 29.18 -22.88 -15.68
N ALA A 181 29.82 -21.73 -15.84
CA ALA A 181 29.71 -20.61 -14.89
C ALA A 181 28.26 -20.12 -14.77
N GLY A 182 27.56 -20.00 -15.90
CA GLY A 182 26.15 -19.62 -15.96
C GLY A 182 25.24 -20.64 -15.26
N ILE A 183 25.44 -21.94 -15.48
CA ILE A 183 24.68 -23.00 -14.78
C ILE A 183 24.93 -22.94 -13.28
N MET A 184 26.19 -22.97 -12.85
CA MET A 184 26.52 -23.00 -11.41
C MET A 184 25.95 -21.78 -10.68
N GLY A 185 26.12 -20.59 -11.26
CA GLY A 185 25.57 -19.35 -10.71
C GLY A 185 24.05 -19.36 -10.67
N THR A 186 23.39 -19.86 -11.71
CA THR A 186 21.92 -19.93 -11.75
C THR A 186 21.37 -20.98 -10.78
N VAL A 187 21.98 -22.15 -10.67
CA VAL A 187 21.57 -23.20 -9.72
C VAL A 187 21.68 -22.67 -8.29
N LEU A 188 22.82 -22.07 -7.93
CA LEU A 188 23.01 -21.50 -6.59
C LEU A 188 22.04 -20.33 -6.34
N GLY A 189 21.88 -19.43 -7.31
CA GLY A 189 20.96 -18.29 -7.22
C GLY A 189 19.49 -18.70 -7.13
N THR A 190 19.06 -19.73 -7.87
CA THR A 190 17.67 -20.24 -7.82
C THR A 190 17.38 -20.95 -6.51
N LEU A 191 18.32 -21.71 -5.95
CA LEU A 191 18.17 -22.32 -4.63
C LEU A 191 18.08 -21.25 -3.53
N LEU A 192 18.98 -20.26 -3.54
CA LEU A 192 18.93 -19.14 -2.60
C LEU A 192 17.65 -18.31 -2.78
N GLY A 193 17.21 -18.08 -4.01
CA GLY A 193 16.00 -17.32 -4.30
C GLY A 193 14.72 -18.02 -3.81
N HIS A 194 14.54 -19.30 -4.14
CA HIS A 194 13.31 -20.05 -3.82
C HIS A 194 13.19 -20.42 -2.35
N TYR A 195 14.31 -20.68 -1.65
CA TYR A 195 14.25 -21.17 -0.28
C TYR A 195 14.64 -20.11 0.75
N LEU A 196 15.70 -19.35 0.50
CA LEU A 196 16.18 -18.35 1.47
C LEU A 196 15.43 -17.01 1.30
N LEU A 197 15.46 -16.42 0.10
CA LEU A 197 14.85 -15.11 -0.12
C LEU A 197 13.32 -15.17 -0.01
N ALA A 198 12.68 -16.16 -0.63
CA ALA A 198 11.23 -16.32 -0.55
C ALA A 198 10.75 -16.61 0.88
N GLY A 199 11.48 -17.44 1.65
CA GLY A 199 11.16 -17.71 3.05
C GLY A 199 11.24 -16.45 3.91
N VAL A 200 12.34 -15.70 3.82
CA VAL A 200 12.51 -14.43 4.56
C VAL A 200 11.43 -13.41 4.18
N ILE A 201 11.11 -13.25 2.89
CA ILE A 201 10.06 -12.33 2.45
C ILE A 201 8.69 -12.78 2.94
N SER A 202 8.41 -14.09 2.90
CA SER A 202 7.15 -14.64 3.39
C SER A 202 6.97 -14.37 4.88
N ASP A 203 8.00 -14.59 5.70
CA ASP A 203 7.97 -14.27 7.12
C ASP A 203 7.73 -12.77 7.34
N VAL A 204 8.40 -11.91 6.57
CA VAL A 204 8.21 -10.45 6.66
C VAL A 204 6.76 -10.01 6.36
N ILE A 205 6.06 -10.70 5.47
CA ILE A 205 4.64 -10.43 5.14
C ILE A 205 3.73 -10.89 6.28
N THR A 206 4.02 -12.05 6.89
CA THR A 206 3.13 -12.69 7.87
C THR A 206 3.43 -12.32 9.32
N ILE A 207 4.47 -11.50 9.58
CA ILE A 207 4.76 -10.98 10.94
C ILE A 207 3.50 -10.33 11.53
N GLY A 208 3.12 -10.78 12.72
CA GLY A 208 1.94 -10.26 13.44
C GLY A 208 0.60 -10.81 12.95
N MET A 209 0.59 -11.72 11.96
CA MET A 209 -0.62 -12.36 11.45
C MET A 209 -0.75 -13.80 11.96
N VAL A 210 -1.98 -14.25 12.18
CA VAL A 210 -2.29 -15.64 12.57
C VAL A 210 -2.45 -16.49 11.31
N VAL A 211 -1.36 -16.69 10.58
CA VAL A 211 -1.29 -17.52 9.36
C VAL A 211 -0.27 -18.63 9.58
N GLY A 212 -0.55 -19.81 9.01
CA GLY A 212 0.38 -20.94 9.04
C GLY A 212 1.69 -20.64 8.33
N LYS A 213 2.69 -21.52 8.50
CA LYS A 213 3.95 -21.41 7.74
C LYS A 213 3.66 -21.51 6.25
N SER A 214 4.28 -20.62 5.49
CA SER A 214 4.22 -20.67 4.03
C SER A 214 4.96 -21.90 3.53
N HIS A 215 4.46 -22.52 2.47
CA HIS A 215 5.18 -23.59 1.77
C HIS A 215 5.93 -22.98 0.60
N GLU A 216 7.25 -23.11 0.59
CA GLU A 216 8.07 -22.64 -0.52
C GLU A 216 7.98 -23.62 -1.69
N TYR A 217 7.50 -23.13 -2.83
CA TYR A 217 7.42 -23.90 -4.07
C TYR A 217 8.62 -23.60 -4.97
N PHE A 218 9.14 -24.63 -5.64
CA PHE A 218 10.14 -24.46 -6.69
C PHE A 218 9.45 -24.15 -8.03
N TYR A 219 9.69 -22.95 -8.58
CA TYR A 219 9.08 -22.52 -9.84
C TYR A 219 10.02 -22.78 -11.02
N TRP A 220 9.75 -23.86 -11.75
CA TRP A 220 10.53 -24.24 -12.93
C TRP A 220 10.54 -23.18 -14.04
N SER A 221 9.42 -22.51 -14.27
CA SER A 221 9.31 -21.48 -15.31
C SER A 221 10.29 -20.32 -15.06
N TYR A 222 10.28 -19.74 -13.85
CA TYR A 222 11.20 -18.66 -13.49
C TYR A 222 12.66 -19.12 -13.42
N SER A 223 12.91 -20.36 -12.97
CA SER A 223 14.26 -20.94 -12.95
C SER A 223 14.83 -21.13 -14.35
N LEU A 224 14.03 -21.63 -15.29
CA LEU A 224 14.42 -21.78 -16.70
C LEU A 224 14.62 -20.43 -17.39
N LEU A 225 13.76 -19.44 -17.09
CA LEU A 225 13.94 -18.07 -17.58
C LEU A 225 15.25 -17.46 -17.07
N ALA A 226 15.55 -17.59 -15.78
CA ALA A 226 16.80 -17.13 -15.19
C ALA A 226 18.02 -17.82 -15.83
N LEU A 227 17.92 -19.13 -16.11
CA LEU A 227 18.99 -19.87 -16.79
C LEU A 227 19.22 -19.38 -18.23
N ALA A 228 18.15 -19.17 -18.99
CA ALA A 228 18.23 -18.64 -20.34
C ALA A 228 18.86 -17.23 -20.34
N LEU A 229 18.38 -16.35 -19.46
CA LEU A 229 18.92 -14.99 -19.28
C LEU A 229 20.39 -15.00 -18.83
N SER A 230 20.76 -15.95 -17.97
CA SER A 230 22.15 -16.16 -17.54
C SER A 230 23.05 -16.53 -18.74
N TRP A 231 22.65 -17.49 -19.56
CA TRP A 231 23.40 -17.87 -20.76
C TRP A 231 23.48 -16.76 -21.81
N VAL A 232 22.42 -15.97 -21.97
CA VAL A 232 22.48 -14.77 -22.83
C VAL A 232 23.55 -13.81 -22.33
N SER A 233 23.73 -13.67 -21.01
CA SER A 233 24.73 -12.78 -20.44
C SER A 233 26.15 -13.36 -20.38
N SER A 234 26.31 -14.68 -20.28
CA SER A 234 27.62 -15.34 -20.09
C SER A 234 28.18 -15.99 -21.35
N VAL A 235 27.34 -16.65 -22.15
CA VAL A 235 27.76 -17.44 -23.32
C VAL A 235 27.85 -16.58 -24.56
N LEU A 236 26.84 -15.74 -24.81
CA LEU A 236 26.78 -14.89 -26.00
C LEU A 236 28.01 -13.97 -26.14
N PRO A 237 28.43 -13.20 -25.12
CA PRO A 237 29.65 -12.39 -25.22
C PRO A 237 30.91 -13.24 -25.49
N ALA A 238 31.07 -14.36 -24.78
CA ALA A 238 32.21 -15.26 -24.99
C ALA A 238 32.27 -15.76 -26.44
N TYR A 239 31.12 -16.16 -27.01
CA TYR A 239 31.01 -16.58 -28.41
C TYR A 239 31.32 -15.44 -29.39
N LEU A 240 30.69 -14.27 -29.21
CA LEU A 240 30.84 -13.13 -30.14
C LEU A 240 32.29 -12.61 -30.16
N VAL A 241 32.91 -12.47 -28.99
CA VAL A 241 34.27 -11.94 -28.87
C VAL A 241 35.28 -12.96 -29.35
N ALA A 242 35.19 -14.23 -28.93
CA ALA A 242 36.12 -15.27 -29.37
C ALA A 242 36.05 -15.50 -30.89
N ARG A 243 34.84 -15.50 -31.47
CA ARG A 243 34.67 -15.62 -32.93
C ARG A 243 35.29 -14.44 -33.67
N ARG A 244 35.15 -13.22 -33.14
CA ARG A 244 35.73 -12.02 -33.74
C ARG A 244 37.26 -12.04 -33.67
N GLU A 245 37.83 -12.37 -32.51
CA GLU A 245 39.29 -12.42 -32.31
C GLU A 245 39.92 -13.54 -33.17
N LEU A 246 39.32 -14.72 -33.23
CA LEU A 246 39.86 -15.85 -34.00
C LEU A 246 39.73 -15.69 -35.52
N HIS A 247 39.13 -14.61 -36.00
CA HIS A 247 39.20 -14.23 -37.41
C HIS A 247 40.62 -13.81 -37.81
N ASP A 248 41.40 -13.22 -36.89
CA ASP A 248 42.75 -12.76 -37.14
C ASP A 248 43.75 -13.93 -37.29
N GLU A 249 44.85 -13.71 -38.00
CA GLU A 249 45.89 -14.74 -38.19
C GLU A 249 46.62 -15.07 -36.87
N ALA A 250 47.13 -16.30 -36.75
CA ALA A 250 47.80 -16.77 -35.53
C ALA A 250 48.98 -15.85 -35.12
N ALA A 251 49.76 -15.37 -36.08
CA ALA A 251 50.87 -14.44 -35.83
C ALA A 251 50.42 -13.11 -35.21
N GLN A 252 49.22 -12.61 -35.57
CA GLN A 252 48.68 -11.38 -35.01
C GLN A 252 48.09 -11.56 -33.61
N LEU A 253 47.61 -12.77 -33.29
CA LEU A 253 47.09 -13.13 -31.96
C LEU A 253 48.19 -13.25 -30.91
N LEU A 254 49.41 -13.60 -31.31
CA LEU A 254 50.58 -13.67 -30.44
C LEU A 254 51.14 -12.28 -30.08
N LEU A 255 50.74 -11.24 -30.81
CA LEU A 255 51.15 -9.87 -30.54
C LEU A 255 50.15 -9.17 -29.60
N PRO A 256 50.63 -8.30 -28.70
CA PRO A 256 49.75 -7.47 -27.89
C PRO A 256 48.84 -6.61 -28.78
N LYS A 257 47.59 -6.41 -28.36
CA LYS A 257 46.62 -5.62 -29.14
C LYS A 257 47.20 -4.22 -29.40
N PRO A 258 47.19 -3.73 -30.66
CA PRO A 258 47.66 -2.39 -30.95
C PRO A 258 46.79 -1.38 -30.19
N PRO A 259 47.38 -0.34 -29.61
CA PRO A 259 46.62 0.59 -28.80
C PRO A 259 45.68 1.39 -29.69
N VAL A 260 44.42 1.57 -29.26
CA VAL A 260 43.39 2.31 -30.02
C VAL A 260 43.86 3.70 -30.42
N LYS A 261 43.59 4.15 -31.65
CA LYS A 261 43.99 5.49 -32.11
C LYS A 261 43.37 6.56 -31.21
N GLY A 262 44.16 7.55 -30.78
CA GLY A 262 43.67 8.67 -29.98
C GLY A 262 42.73 9.57 -30.79
N SER A 263 41.60 9.96 -30.20
CA SER A 263 40.64 10.90 -30.82
C SER A 263 40.66 12.26 -30.11
N LYS A 264 40.50 13.35 -30.86
CA LYS A 264 40.22 14.68 -30.28
C LYS A 264 38.91 14.63 -29.49
N ILE A 265 38.86 15.30 -28.33
CA ILE A 265 37.68 15.32 -27.45
C ILE A 265 36.93 16.64 -27.63
N LEU A 266 35.60 16.63 -27.42
CA LEU A 266 34.80 17.84 -27.33
C LEU A 266 35.27 18.81 -26.23
N LEU A 267 35.81 18.30 -25.12
CA LEU A 267 36.37 19.14 -24.04
C LEU A 267 37.54 20.02 -24.51
N GLU A 268 38.26 19.63 -25.57
CA GLU A 268 39.35 20.45 -26.14
C GLU A 268 38.82 21.73 -26.81
N ARG A 269 37.51 21.76 -27.15
CA ARG A 269 36.85 22.94 -27.72
C ARG A 269 36.42 23.96 -26.65
N LEU A 270 36.29 23.53 -25.39
CA LEU A 270 35.94 24.40 -24.26
C LEU A 270 37.23 24.98 -23.65
N SER A 271 37.80 26.00 -24.31
CA SER A 271 39.11 26.60 -23.98
C SER A 271 39.22 27.08 -22.53
N PHE A 272 38.13 27.53 -21.92
CA PHE A 272 38.08 27.99 -20.53
C PHE A 272 38.42 26.87 -19.51
N ILE A 273 37.88 25.68 -19.72
CA ILE A 273 38.10 24.52 -18.83
C ILE A 273 39.44 23.85 -19.19
N TRP A 274 39.70 23.67 -20.49
CA TRP A 274 40.89 22.95 -20.96
C TRP A 274 42.20 23.67 -20.61
N SER A 275 42.24 25.00 -20.66
CA SER A 275 43.45 25.77 -20.31
C SER A 275 43.86 25.63 -18.84
N ARG A 276 42.88 25.50 -17.93
CA ARG A 276 43.08 25.40 -16.47
C ARG A 276 43.45 23.99 -15.98
N MET A 277 43.31 22.96 -16.81
CA MET A 277 43.65 21.59 -16.43
C MET A 277 45.17 21.33 -16.50
N SER A 278 45.72 20.69 -15.47
CA SER A 278 47.12 20.22 -15.49
C SER A 278 47.32 19.11 -16.52
N PHE A 279 48.58 18.86 -16.91
CA PHE A 279 48.92 17.85 -17.91
C PHE A 279 48.33 16.47 -17.58
N THR A 280 48.41 16.03 -16.32
CA THR A 280 47.87 14.73 -15.91
C THR A 280 46.36 14.64 -16.08
N HIS A 281 45.61 15.70 -15.78
CA HIS A 281 44.15 15.73 -16.00
C HIS A 281 43.78 15.72 -17.49
N LYS A 282 44.56 16.41 -18.35
CA LYS A 282 44.36 16.40 -19.81
C LYS A 282 44.58 15.00 -20.40
N VAL A 283 45.60 14.29 -19.91
CA VAL A 283 45.89 12.91 -20.31
C VAL A 283 44.76 11.98 -19.85
N THR A 284 44.32 12.07 -18.59
CA THR A 284 43.19 11.30 -18.06
C THR A 284 41.92 11.50 -18.90
N ALA A 285 41.58 12.75 -19.23
CA ALA A 285 40.41 13.05 -20.05
C ALA A 285 40.51 12.40 -21.43
N ARG A 286 41.66 12.54 -22.13
CA ARG A 286 41.90 11.88 -23.43
C ARG A 286 41.78 10.37 -23.33
N ASN A 287 42.26 9.78 -22.24
CA ASN A 287 42.27 8.34 -22.06
C ASN A 287 40.85 7.77 -21.85
N ILE A 288 40.02 8.45 -21.06
CA ILE A 288 38.61 8.07 -20.88
C ILE A 288 37.88 7.99 -22.23
N PHE A 289 38.04 9.00 -23.09
CA PHE A 289 37.38 9.03 -24.39
C PHE A 289 38.04 8.14 -25.45
N ARG A 290 39.29 7.72 -25.23
CA ARG A 290 39.97 6.72 -26.04
C ARG A 290 39.34 5.34 -25.88
N TYR A 291 38.92 4.99 -24.66
CA TYR A 291 38.33 3.69 -24.31
C TYR A 291 36.82 3.79 -24.02
N LYS A 292 36.04 4.23 -25.02
CA LYS A 292 34.59 4.54 -24.87
C LYS A 292 33.75 3.38 -24.33
N GLN A 293 34.03 2.15 -24.73
CA GLN A 293 33.29 0.99 -24.24
C GLN A 293 33.44 0.89 -22.71
N ARG A 294 34.67 0.96 -22.21
CA ARG A 294 34.96 0.91 -20.77
C ARG A 294 34.31 2.07 -20.02
N MET A 295 34.42 3.28 -20.57
CA MET A 295 33.76 4.47 -20.04
C MET A 295 32.26 4.21 -19.83
N LEU A 296 31.56 3.71 -20.85
CA LEU A 296 30.12 3.41 -20.76
C LEU A 296 29.83 2.29 -19.75
N MET A 297 30.61 1.21 -19.72
CA MET A 297 30.44 0.14 -18.75
C MET A 297 30.54 0.63 -17.31
N THR A 298 31.56 1.44 -16.99
CA THR A 298 31.73 1.99 -15.64
C THR A 298 30.58 2.92 -15.28
N ILE A 299 30.22 3.83 -16.19
CA ILE A 299 29.13 4.79 -15.96
C ILE A 299 27.81 4.05 -15.72
N PHE A 300 27.42 3.13 -16.61
CA PHE A 300 26.16 2.39 -16.46
C PHE A 300 26.17 1.42 -15.29
N GLY A 301 27.32 0.82 -14.95
CA GLY A 301 27.44 -0.08 -13.82
C GLY A 301 27.20 0.65 -12.50
N VAL A 302 27.88 1.79 -12.32
CA VAL A 302 27.71 2.65 -11.15
C VAL A 302 26.32 3.28 -11.13
N ALA A 303 25.83 3.80 -12.26
CA ALA A 303 24.51 4.41 -12.37
C ALA A 303 23.40 3.41 -12.04
N GLY A 304 23.49 2.17 -12.51
CA GLY A 304 22.52 1.12 -12.21
C GLY A 304 22.49 0.75 -10.73
N SER A 305 23.65 0.61 -10.10
CA SER A 305 23.73 0.37 -8.64
C SER A 305 23.17 1.53 -7.83
N VAL A 306 23.51 2.77 -8.19
CA VAL A 306 23.00 3.97 -7.51
C VAL A 306 21.49 4.11 -7.72
N ALA A 307 20.97 3.85 -8.92
CA ALA A 307 19.54 3.92 -9.21
C ALA A 307 18.73 2.87 -8.41
N LEU A 308 19.25 1.64 -8.29
CA LEU A 308 18.64 0.59 -7.48
C LEU A 308 18.63 0.92 -5.98
N LEU A 309 19.76 1.42 -5.48
CA LEU A 309 19.90 1.84 -4.09
C LEU A 309 18.96 3.02 -3.78
N PHE A 310 18.90 4.01 -4.67
CA PHE A 310 17.97 5.13 -4.59
C PHE A 310 16.52 4.64 -4.59
N ALA A 311 16.15 3.74 -5.51
CA ALA A 311 14.78 3.23 -5.60
C ALA A 311 14.33 2.53 -4.30
N GLY A 312 15.18 1.68 -3.72
CA GLY A 312 14.88 0.99 -2.46
C GLY A 312 14.73 1.95 -1.27
N LEU A 313 15.70 2.87 -1.10
CA LEU A 313 15.65 3.90 -0.05
C LEU A 313 14.51 4.90 -0.26
N GLY A 314 14.20 5.23 -1.52
CA GLY A 314 13.11 6.13 -1.89
C GLY A 314 11.76 5.58 -1.48
N ILE A 315 11.51 4.28 -1.74
CA ILE A 315 10.27 3.65 -1.29
C ILE A 315 10.16 3.67 0.25
N GLN A 316 11.26 3.41 0.97
CA GLN A 316 11.25 3.48 2.44
C GLN A 316 10.91 4.89 2.94
N SER A 317 11.48 5.92 2.31
CA SER A 317 11.21 7.32 2.63
C SER A 317 9.76 7.71 2.31
N SER A 318 9.23 7.31 1.16
CA SER A 318 7.87 7.62 0.70
C SER A 318 6.76 7.06 1.58
N VAL A 319 7.06 6.01 2.35
CA VAL A 319 6.12 5.34 3.24
C VAL A 319 6.15 5.95 4.65
N GLY A 320 7.29 6.48 5.09
CA GLY A 320 7.55 6.85 6.49
C GLY A 320 6.72 8.00 7.08
N GLY A 321 6.15 8.88 6.26
CA GLY A 321 5.40 10.08 6.73
C GLY A 321 3.88 10.02 6.57
N VAL A 322 3.34 8.96 5.97
CA VAL A 322 1.92 8.90 5.58
C VAL A 322 0.97 8.95 6.78
N VAL A 323 1.30 8.25 7.88
CA VAL A 323 0.43 8.19 9.06
C VAL A 323 0.27 9.57 9.70
N GLU A 324 1.39 10.25 9.96
CA GLU A 324 1.41 11.60 10.56
C GLU A 324 0.62 12.59 9.70
N ARG A 325 0.86 12.62 8.39
CA ARG A 325 0.13 13.52 7.51
C ARG A 325 -1.35 13.19 7.42
N GLN A 326 -1.70 11.93 7.20
CA GLN A 326 -3.09 11.54 7.01
C GLN A 326 -3.92 11.71 8.28
N PHE A 327 -3.41 11.29 9.44
CA PHE A 327 -4.19 11.12 10.67
C PHE A 327 -3.85 12.11 11.79
N GLU A 328 -2.84 12.97 11.61
CA GLU A 328 -2.56 14.07 12.56
C GLU A 328 -2.73 15.45 11.92
N GLN A 329 -2.40 15.61 10.63
CA GLN A 329 -2.47 16.91 9.94
C GLN A 329 -3.77 17.09 9.14
N ILE A 330 -4.11 16.09 8.31
CA ILE A 330 -5.29 16.12 7.41
C ILE A 330 -6.55 15.72 8.17
N GLN A 331 -6.65 14.48 8.68
CA GLN A 331 -7.80 13.98 9.43
C GLN A 331 -7.49 13.98 10.92
N GLN A 332 -7.88 15.06 11.61
CA GLN A 332 -7.56 15.25 13.01
C GLN A 332 -8.55 14.58 13.97
N TYR A 333 -9.67 14.07 13.46
CA TYR A 333 -10.60 13.24 14.23
C TYR A 333 -10.05 11.81 14.40
N GLN A 334 -10.44 11.11 15.45
CA GLN A 334 -10.01 9.72 15.70
C GLN A 334 -11.06 8.71 15.28
N MET A 335 -12.34 9.08 15.34
CA MET A 335 -13.44 8.20 14.97
C MET A 335 -14.64 8.95 14.39
N ILE A 336 -15.44 8.19 13.65
CA ILE A 336 -16.71 8.55 13.05
C ILE A 336 -17.77 7.69 13.74
N VAL A 337 -18.72 8.33 14.42
CA VAL A 337 -19.81 7.65 15.14
C VAL A 337 -21.11 7.84 14.36
N ALA A 338 -21.60 6.77 13.73
CA ALA A 338 -22.80 6.82 12.90
C ALA A 338 -24.07 6.65 13.75
N GLU A 339 -24.94 7.65 13.74
CA GLU A 339 -26.22 7.63 14.45
C GLU A 339 -27.23 6.74 13.73
N LYS A 340 -28.00 5.96 14.50
CA LYS A 340 -29.07 5.12 14.00
C LYS A 340 -30.30 5.97 13.71
N SER A 341 -30.79 5.93 12.47
CA SER A 341 -31.95 6.72 12.03
C SER A 341 -33.24 6.45 12.81
N SER A 342 -33.38 5.26 13.40
CA SER A 342 -34.55 4.86 14.20
C SER A 342 -34.35 5.07 15.72
N ALA A 343 -33.29 5.75 16.15
CA ALA A 343 -33.04 5.99 17.57
C ALA A 343 -34.11 6.94 18.14
N SER A 344 -34.59 6.63 19.34
CA SER A 344 -35.47 7.51 20.11
C SER A 344 -34.72 8.76 20.59
N GLU A 345 -35.45 9.82 20.88
CA GLU A 345 -34.86 11.07 21.39
C GLU A 345 -34.09 10.87 22.70
N GLN A 346 -34.53 9.93 23.55
CA GLN A 346 -33.81 9.59 24.78
C GLN A 346 -32.47 8.91 24.50
N GLU A 347 -32.41 8.02 23.53
CA GLU A 347 -31.17 7.34 23.13
C GLU A 347 -30.18 8.33 22.47
N LYS A 348 -30.70 9.28 21.67
CA LYS A 348 -29.89 10.36 21.10
C LYS A 348 -29.31 11.27 22.18
N ALA A 349 -30.11 11.65 23.18
CA ALA A 349 -29.64 12.46 24.31
C ALA A 349 -28.56 11.76 25.14
N ASP A 350 -28.64 10.44 25.32
CA ASP A 350 -27.59 9.65 25.97
C ASP A 350 -26.29 9.60 25.15
N LEU A 351 -26.40 9.51 23.81
CA LEU A 351 -25.24 9.61 22.92
C LEU A 351 -24.58 11.01 23.00
N GLU A 352 -25.37 12.07 22.95
CA GLU A 352 -24.85 13.45 23.09
C GLU A 352 -24.17 13.68 24.44
N SER A 353 -24.73 13.13 25.52
CA SER A 353 -24.11 13.17 26.84
C SER A 353 -22.75 12.46 26.86
N ALA A 354 -22.62 11.33 26.15
CA ALA A 354 -21.35 10.61 26.01
C ALA A 354 -20.31 11.40 25.18
N LEU A 355 -20.75 12.17 24.17
CA LEU A 355 -19.87 13.05 23.39
C LEU A 355 -19.34 14.24 24.19
N GLN A 356 -19.98 14.60 25.31
CA GLN A 356 -19.54 15.64 26.23
C GLN A 356 -18.62 15.13 27.36
N ALA A 357 -18.24 13.85 27.33
CA ALA A 357 -17.36 13.26 28.32
C ALA A 357 -15.96 13.90 28.33
N GLU A 358 -15.26 13.80 29.46
CA GLU A 358 -13.94 14.42 29.63
C GLU A 358 -12.89 13.88 28.65
N SER A 359 -13.02 12.65 28.16
CA SER A 359 -12.12 12.05 27.17
C SER A 359 -12.20 12.72 25.79
N ILE A 360 -13.31 13.41 25.50
CA ILE A 360 -13.58 14.04 24.20
C ILE A 360 -13.05 15.48 24.23
N HIS A 361 -12.29 15.84 23.19
CA HIS A 361 -11.80 17.20 23.00
C HIS A 361 -12.83 18.05 22.27
N ASP A 362 -13.37 17.53 21.16
CA ASP A 362 -14.35 18.22 20.33
C ASP A 362 -15.15 17.22 19.48
N TYR A 363 -16.35 17.60 19.03
CA TYR A 363 -17.17 16.81 18.13
C TYR A 363 -18.02 17.67 17.18
N GLN A 364 -18.28 17.17 15.98
CA GLN A 364 -19.13 17.83 15.00
C GLN A 364 -20.07 16.84 14.33
N LYS A 365 -21.37 17.17 14.27
CA LYS A 365 -22.36 16.41 13.52
C LYS A 365 -22.35 16.82 12.05
N ILE A 366 -22.26 15.84 11.16
CA ILE A 366 -22.28 16.01 9.71
C ILE A 366 -23.12 14.93 9.05
N TYR A 367 -23.38 15.09 7.74
CA TYR A 367 -23.87 13.99 6.93
C TYR A 367 -22.70 13.21 6.33
N SER A 368 -22.74 11.89 6.46
CA SER A 368 -21.77 10.97 5.86
C SER A 368 -22.48 9.78 5.22
N LYS A 369 -21.93 9.33 4.09
CA LYS A 369 -22.42 8.16 3.37
C LYS A 369 -21.27 7.37 2.76
N SER A 370 -21.24 6.07 3.01
CA SER A 370 -20.35 5.15 2.32
C SER A 370 -20.97 4.70 1.00
N ILE A 371 -20.23 4.88 -0.09
CA ILE A 371 -20.60 4.48 -1.44
C ILE A 371 -19.63 3.40 -1.89
N GLU A 372 -20.14 2.27 -2.35
CA GLU A 372 -19.33 1.22 -2.93
C GLU A 372 -19.33 1.37 -4.46
N LYS A 373 -18.15 1.45 -5.06
CA LYS A 373 -17.99 1.56 -6.52
C LYS A 373 -16.92 0.62 -7.01
N ASP A 374 -17.27 -0.20 -8.00
CA ASP A 374 -16.30 -0.99 -8.76
C ASP A 374 -15.75 -0.16 -9.92
N PHE A 375 -14.45 0.09 -9.89
CA PHE A 375 -13.72 0.73 -10.98
C PHE A 375 -13.28 -0.35 -11.98
N LYS A 376 -14.21 -0.73 -12.85
CA LYS A 376 -14.13 -1.77 -13.90
C LYS A 376 -12.69 -2.17 -14.26
N GLY A 377 -12.28 -3.37 -13.82
CA GLY A 377 -11.08 -4.07 -14.30
C GLY A 377 -9.75 -3.65 -13.69
N LYS A 378 -9.72 -2.71 -12.74
CA LYS A 378 -8.45 -2.30 -12.11
C LYS A 378 -8.25 -2.92 -10.73
N ILE A 379 -9.21 -2.81 -9.80
CA ILE A 379 -8.97 -3.18 -8.39
C ILE A 379 -10.20 -3.67 -7.58
N GLY A 380 -11.31 -3.98 -8.24
CA GLY A 380 -12.55 -4.44 -7.59
C GLY A 380 -13.31 -3.32 -6.85
N LEU A 381 -14.22 -3.73 -5.97
CA LEU A 381 -15.09 -2.83 -5.20
C LEU A 381 -14.27 -1.93 -4.27
N GLN A 382 -14.45 -0.61 -4.38
CA GLN A 382 -13.81 0.38 -3.50
C GLN A 382 -14.89 1.10 -2.69
N THR A 383 -14.62 1.32 -1.40
CA THR A 383 -15.48 2.13 -0.53
C THR A 383 -15.02 3.58 -0.60
N ILE A 384 -15.96 4.47 -0.88
CA ILE A 384 -15.80 5.92 -0.95
C ILE A 384 -16.63 6.53 0.17
N THR A 385 -16.01 7.34 1.02
CA THR A 385 -16.70 8.06 2.09
C THR A 385 -17.05 9.45 1.60
N MET A 386 -18.34 9.69 1.36
CA MET A 386 -18.86 11.02 1.07
C MET A 386 -19.17 11.74 2.38
N MET A 387 -18.64 12.94 2.56
CA MET A 387 -18.88 13.79 3.73
C MET A 387 -19.46 15.11 3.27
N VAL A 388 -20.49 15.60 3.96
CA VAL A 388 -21.15 16.86 3.64
C VAL A 388 -21.13 17.79 4.84
N THR A 389 -20.53 18.98 4.66
CA THR A 389 -20.46 20.03 5.68
C THR A 389 -21.54 21.09 5.45
N SER A 390 -21.93 21.77 6.53
CA SER A 390 -22.81 22.93 6.50
C SER A 390 -22.11 24.22 6.08
N GLY A 391 -20.78 24.29 6.25
CA GLY A 391 -19.95 25.44 5.93
C GLY A 391 -19.18 25.29 4.62
N GLU A 392 -18.08 26.05 4.51
CA GLU A 392 -17.15 26.00 3.36
C GLU A 392 -15.96 25.06 3.61
N ASP A 393 -15.80 24.55 4.83
CA ASP A 393 -14.73 23.64 5.23
C ASP A 393 -15.18 22.64 6.31
N PHE A 394 -14.24 21.77 6.73
CA PHE A 394 -14.41 20.74 7.74
C PHE A 394 -13.49 20.99 8.96
N LYS A 395 -12.92 22.19 9.10
CA LYS A 395 -12.04 22.51 10.23
C LYS A 395 -12.86 22.59 11.52
N PRO A 396 -12.30 22.19 12.68
CA PRO A 396 -10.92 21.71 12.90
C PRO A 396 -10.73 20.18 12.72
N PHE A 397 -11.67 19.46 12.12
CA PHE A 397 -11.63 17.99 12.04
C PHE A 397 -10.91 17.48 10.79
N ILE A 398 -11.05 18.19 9.66
CA ILE A 398 -10.42 17.84 8.39
C ILE A 398 -9.85 19.09 7.73
N THR A 399 -8.57 19.04 7.38
CA THR A 399 -7.89 20.04 6.56
C THR A 399 -7.89 19.57 5.11
N LEU A 400 -8.50 20.33 4.20
CA LEU A 400 -8.44 20.06 2.78
C LEU A 400 -7.30 20.89 2.18
N GLU A 401 -6.39 20.25 1.47
CA GLU A 401 -5.22 20.92 0.89
C GLU A 401 -4.73 20.23 -0.39
N GLU A 402 -4.09 21.00 -1.26
CA GLU A 402 -3.38 20.50 -2.45
C GLU A 402 -2.01 21.19 -2.53
N ASN A 403 -0.93 20.43 -2.47
CA ASN A 403 0.45 20.94 -2.47
C ASN A 403 0.72 22.03 -1.42
N GLY A 404 0.10 21.90 -0.23
CA GLY A 404 0.21 22.86 0.87
C GLY A 404 -0.62 24.13 0.71
N GLN A 405 -1.48 24.24 -0.31
CA GLN A 405 -2.49 25.28 -0.41
C GLN A 405 -3.82 24.77 0.15
N GLU A 406 -4.44 25.53 1.05
CA GLU A 406 -5.75 25.18 1.60
C GLU A 406 -6.85 25.26 0.55
N LEU A 407 -7.75 24.28 0.59
CA LEU A 407 -8.90 24.17 -0.29
C LEU A 407 -10.19 24.43 0.49
N GLN A 408 -11.17 24.98 -0.21
CA GLN A 408 -12.54 25.15 0.28
C GLN A 408 -13.51 24.33 -0.56
N VAL A 409 -14.62 23.95 0.05
CA VAL A 409 -15.70 23.22 -0.61
C VAL A 409 -16.69 24.20 -1.21
N THR A 410 -16.48 24.52 -2.49
CA THR A 410 -17.27 25.50 -3.27
C THR A 410 -18.30 24.78 -4.15
N ASP A 411 -18.52 25.23 -5.39
CA ASP A 411 -19.48 24.65 -6.33
C ASP A 411 -18.93 23.36 -6.97
N GLY A 412 -19.09 22.24 -6.27
CA GLY A 412 -18.69 20.90 -6.71
C GLY A 412 -18.03 20.06 -5.62
N ALA A 413 -17.54 18.89 -6.02
CA ALA A 413 -16.84 17.96 -5.13
C ALA A 413 -15.36 18.29 -4.99
N VAL A 414 -14.86 18.27 -3.75
CA VAL A 414 -13.43 18.06 -3.49
C VAL A 414 -13.21 16.56 -3.34
N VAL A 415 -12.36 15.98 -4.20
CA VAL A 415 -12.17 14.53 -4.30
C VAL A 415 -10.77 14.17 -3.84
N SER A 416 -10.59 13.05 -3.12
CA SER A 416 -9.25 12.61 -2.74
C SER A 416 -8.39 12.25 -3.96
N GLN A 417 -7.09 12.56 -3.90
CA GLN A 417 -6.17 12.35 -5.03
C GLN A 417 -6.13 10.91 -5.54
N LYS A 418 -6.13 9.91 -4.63
CA LYS A 418 -6.14 8.50 -5.03
C LYS A 418 -7.44 8.12 -5.74
N LEU A 419 -8.59 8.61 -5.28
CA LEU A 419 -9.88 8.37 -5.92
C LEU A 419 -9.92 8.99 -7.32
N ALA A 420 -9.41 10.21 -7.48
CA ALA A 420 -9.30 10.86 -8.78
C ALA A 420 -8.44 10.04 -9.77
N GLN A 421 -7.30 9.49 -9.31
CA GLN A 421 -6.44 8.61 -10.12
C GLN A 421 -7.13 7.30 -10.53
N LEU A 422 -7.91 6.68 -9.63
CA LEU A 422 -8.65 5.46 -9.92
C LEU A 422 -9.79 5.70 -10.92
N ALA A 423 -10.54 6.79 -10.71
CA ALA A 423 -11.64 7.20 -11.57
C ALA A 423 -11.16 7.75 -12.92
N GLY A 424 -9.90 8.20 -13.01
CA GLY A 424 -9.34 8.82 -14.21
C GLY A 424 -9.93 10.21 -14.48
N VAL A 425 -10.25 10.95 -13.41
CA VAL A 425 -10.85 12.29 -13.48
C VAL A 425 -9.87 13.36 -13.01
N THR A 426 -10.00 14.56 -13.55
CA THR A 426 -9.25 15.76 -13.19
C THR A 426 -10.20 16.89 -12.78
N VAL A 427 -9.66 18.01 -12.32
CA VAL A 427 -10.47 19.19 -11.96
C VAL A 427 -11.27 19.66 -13.19
N GLY A 428 -12.58 19.81 -13.02
CA GLY A 428 -13.53 20.16 -14.07
C GLY A 428 -14.30 18.98 -14.67
N ASP A 429 -13.81 17.74 -14.50
CA ASP A 429 -14.49 16.53 -14.97
C ASP A 429 -15.69 16.15 -14.08
N GLU A 430 -16.50 15.20 -14.54
CA GLU A 430 -17.63 14.64 -13.78
C GLU A 430 -17.27 13.27 -13.17
N LEU A 431 -17.38 13.14 -11.86
CA LEU A 431 -17.30 11.88 -11.14
C LEU A 431 -18.72 11.31 -10.95
N GLU A 432 -18.95 10.11 -11.47
CA GLU A 432 -20.23 9.42 -11.27
C GLU A 432 -20.23 8.64 -9.95
N LEU A 433 -21.18 8.89 -9.04
CA LEU A 433 -21.39 8.16 -7.78
C LEU A 433 -22.88 7.94 -7.56
N ASP A 434 -23.30 6.74 -7.15
CA ASP A 434 -24.72 6.38 -6.98
C ASP A 434 -25.61 6.69 -8.21
N GLY A 435 -25.08 6.55 -9.42
CA GLY A 435 -25.78 6.90 -10.66
C GLY A 435 -26.00 8.41 -10.87
N LYS A 436 -25.40 9.26 -10.02
CA LYS A 436 -25.41 10.71 -10.12
C LYS A 436 -24.04 11.20 -10.57
N LYS A 437 -24.02 12.28 -11.36
CA LYS A 437 -22.79 12.91 -11.79
C LYS A 437 -22.49 14.13 -10.93
N ILE A 438 -21.26 14.23 -10.47
CA ILE A 438 -20.81 15.29 -9.58
C ILE A 438 -19.58 15.94 -10.21
N LYS A 439 -19.62 17.27 -10.41
CA LYS A 439 -18.48 18.01 -10.94
C LYS A 439 -17.33 18.02 -9.93
N VAL A 440 -16.12 17.71 -10.37
CA VAL A 440 -14.90 17.80 -9.55
C VAL A 440 -14.44 19.25 -9.53
N ALA A 441 -14.54 19.91 -8.37
CA ALA A 441 -14.11 21.29 -8.17
C ALA A 441 -12.63 21.39 -7.78
N ALA A 442 -12.15 20.45 -6.96
CA ALA A 442 -10.75 20.39 -6.53
C ALA A 442 -10.35 18.96 -6.18
N ILE A 443 -9.05 18.72 -6.06
CA ILE A 443 -8.48 17.43 -5.64
C ILE A 443 -7.69 17.65 -4.35
N SER A 444 -8.09 17.00 -3.26
CA SER A 444 -7.40 17.09 -1.97
C SER A 444 -6.36 15.99 -1.81
N GLU A 445 -5.26 16.32 -1.14
CA GLU A 445 -4.30 15.35 -0.61
C GLU A 445 -5.02 14.49 0.44
N ASN A 446 -5.11 13.18 0.18
CA ASN A 446 -5.38 12.16 1.18
C ASN A 446 -4.57 10.93 0.79
N TYR A 447 -3.96 10.30 1.79
CA TYR A 447 -3.03 9.20 1.58
C TYR A 447 -3.62 7.83 1.88
N VAL A 448 -4.70 7.75 2.68
CA VAL A 448 -5.35 6.48 3.02
C VAL A 448 -6.86 6.64 2.89
N GLY A 449 -7.47 5.84 2.00
CA GLY A 449 -8.91 5.83 1.74
C GLY A 449 -9.34 6.74 0.58
N HIS A 450 -10.63 6.68 0.27
CA HIS A 450 -11.27 7.44 -0.80
C HIS A 450 -12.33 8.36 -0.22
N PHE A 451 -12.22 9.67 -0.49
CA PHE A 451 -13.11 10.67 0.09
C PHE A 451 -13.70 11.58 -0.97
N VAL A 452 -14.94 11.99 -0.75
CA VAL A 452 -15.62 13.04 -1.50
C VAL A 452 -16.21 14.01 -0.50
N TYR A 453 -15.79 15.26 -0.58
CA TYR A 453 -16.24 16.33 0.29
C TYR A 453 -17.17 17.27 -0.49
N LEU A 454 -18.33 17.55 0.09
CA LEU A 454 -19.36 18.43 -0.47
C LEU A 454 -19.85 19.42 0.58
N ASN A 455 -20.40 20.53 0.11
CA ASN A 455 -21.25 21.39 0.93
C ASN A 455 -22.73 20.99 0.72
N ARG A 456 -23.61 21.45 1.60
CA ARG A 456 -25.06 21.13 1.51
C ARG A 456 -25.69 21.56 0.19
N ALA A 457 -25.32 22.73 -0.33
CA ALA A 457 -25.86 23.25 -1.59
C ALA A 457 -25.55 22.34 -2.78
N THR A 458 -24.30 21.87 -2.89
CA THR A 458 -23.88 20.94 -3.95
C THR A 458 -24.57 19.60 -3.80
N TYR A 459 -24.71 19.09 -2.57
CA TYR A 459 -25.43 17.84 -2.33
C TYR A 459 -26.90 17.93 -2.76
N GLU A 460 -27.59 19.01 -2.38
CA GLU A 460 -28.98 19.27 -2.77
C GLU A 460 -29.14 19.40 -4.28
N GLN A 461 -28.21 20.07 -4.96
CA GLN A 461 -28.22 20.19 -6.41
C GLN A 461 -28.09 18.83 -7.13
N VAL A 462 -27.26 17.93 -6.60
CA VAL A 462 -27.01 16.62 -7.20
C VAL A 462 -28.12 15.61 -6.89
N TYR A 463 -28.56 15.57 -5.63
CA TYR A 463 -29.47 14.54 -5.13
C TYR A 463 -30.94 14.98 -5.05
N GLY A 464 -31.22 16.29 -5.08
CA GLY A 464 -32.57 16.85 -5.03
C GLY A 464 -33.20 16.86 -3.63
N THR A 465 -32.44 16.52 -2.58
CA THR A 465 -32.90 16.45 -1.19
C THR A 465 -31.84 17.00 -0.25
N SER A 466 -32.28 17.69 0.81
CA SER A 466 -31.39 18.19 1.85
C SER A 466 -30.83 17.03 2.70
N PRO A 467 -29.50 16.96 2.93
CA PRO A 467 -28.90 15.91 3.74
C PRO A 467 -29.24 16.12 5.22
N GLN A 468 -29.67 15.05 5.90
CA GLN A 468 -29.91 15.05 7.35
C GLN A 468 -28.69 14.52 8.06
N ASP A 469 -28.05 15.32 8.91
CA ASP A 469 -26.82 14.92 9.61
C ASP A 469 -27.04 13.64 10.42
N ASN A 470 -26.19 12.65 10.19
CA ASN A 470 -26.39 11.27 10.65
C ASN A 470 -25.15 10.70 11.33
N THR A 471 -24.11 11.51 11.55
CA THR A 471 -22.81 11.02 11.99
C THR A 471 -22.05 12.11 12.74
N TYR A 472 -21.33 11.72 13.78
CA TYR A 472 -20.45 12.61 14.54
C TYR A 472 -18.98 12.31 14.19
N LEU A 473 -18.23 13.35 13.80
CA LEU A 473 -16.77 13.34 13.85
C LEU A 473 -16.34 13.61 15.29
N VAL A 474 -15.49 12.76 15.83
CA VAL A 474 -15.08 12.84 17.24
C VAL A 474 -13.56 12.97 17.35
N LYS A 475 -13.12 14.01 18.05
CA LYS A 475 -11.72 14.29 18.38
C LYS A 475 -11.49 13.99 19.85
N LEU A 476 -10.54 13.12 20.14
CA LEU A 476 -10.16 12.72 21.50
C LEU A 476 -9.08 13.65 22.06
N LYS A 477 -9.05 13.80 23.39
CA LYS A 477 -7.94 14.50 24.06
C LYS A 477 -6.62 13.69 24.02
N ASP A 478 -6.75 12.37 24.10
CA ASP A 478 -5.64 11.41 23.92
C ASP A 478 -5.88 10.64 22.61
N PRO A 479 -5.26 11.06 21.49
CA PRO A 479 -5.47 10.49 20.17
C PRO A 479 -4.60 9.24 19.89
N THR A 480 -4.27 8.44 20.91
CA THR A 480 -3.55 7.18 20.69
C THR A 480 -4.46 6.09 20.09
N PRO A 481 -3.92 5.16 19.28
CA PRO A 481 -4.72 4.06 18.71
C PRO A 481 -5.43 3.21 19.78
N SER A 482 -4.74 2.89 20.87
CA SER A 482 -5.29 2.11 21.99
C SER A 482 -6.46 2.83 22.69
N ASN A 483 -6.31 4.13 22.97
CA ASN A 483 -7.40 4.92 23.55
C ASN A 483 -8.57 5.08 22.56
N THR A 484 -8.27 5.26 21.27
CA THR A 484 -9.28 5.33 20.21
C THR A 484 -10.13 4.05 20.16
N GLU A 485 -9.50 2.87 20.21
CA GLU A 485 -10.21 1.59 20.22
C GLU A 485 -11.11 1.42 21.45
N LYS A 486 -10.62 1.85 22.62
CA LYS A 486 -11.38 1.80 23.87
C LYS A 486 -12.62 2.69 23.81
N GLU A 487 -12.46 3.96 23.44
CA GLU A 487 -13.56 4.92 23.37
C GLU A 487 -14.54 4.54 22.24
N ALA A 488 -14.03 4.02 21.11
CA ALA A 488 -14.87 3.49 20.03
C ALA A 488 -15.75 2.32 20.49
N ALA A 489 -15.23 1.41 21.32
CA ALA A 489 -16.02 0.33 21.91
C ALA A 489 -17.11 0.86 22.85
N THR A 490 -16.83 1.93 23.61
CA THR A 490 -17.83 2.61 24.45
C THR A 490 -18.95 3.20 23.62
N PHE A 491 -18.65 3.95 22.55
CA PHE A 491 -19.68 4.48 21.65
C PHE A 491 -20.45 3.37 20.95
N MET A 492 -19.78 2.28 20.55
CA MET A 492 -20.44 1.16 19.89
C MET A 492 -21.45 0.44 20.79
N GLY A 493 -21.29 0.52 22.11
CA GLY A 493 -22.26 0.00 23.09
C GLY A 493 -23.52 0.85 23.25
N LYS A 494 -23.60 2.05 22.66
CA LYS A 494 -24.77 2.95 22.79
C LYS A 494 -25.90 2.54 21.84
N ALA A 495 -27.13 2.53 22.34
CA ALA A 495 -28.31 2.11 21.57
C ALA A 495 -28.59 2.99 20.33
N ALA A 496 -28.25 4.28 20.41
CA ALA A 496 -28.37 5.22 19.29
C ALA A 496 -27.28 5.06 18.22
N VAL A 497 -26.27 4.22 18.41
CA VAL A 497 -25.15 4.10 17.47
C VAL A 497 -25.34 2.88 16.58
N SER A 498 -25.24 3.09 15.27
CA SER A 498 -25.33 2.04 14.25
C SER A 498 -23.97 1.45 13.86
N GLY A 499 -22.90 2.24 14.01
CA GLY A 499 -21.52 1.83 13.71
C GLY A 499 -20.52 2.87 14.17
N VAL A 500 -19.28 2.44 14.42
CA VAL A 500 -18.13 3.31 14.65
C VAL A 500 -17.02 2.95 13.66
N VAL A 501 -16.48 3.95 12.96
CA VAL A 501 -15.31 3.80 12.09
C VAL A 501 -14.16 4.57 12.73
N GLN A 502 -13.06 3.88 13.01
CA GLN A 502 -11.90 4.44 13.69
C GLN A 502 -10.69 4.53 12.77
N ASN A 503 -9.89 5.58 12.94
CA ASN A 503 -8.66 5.75 12.18
C ASN A 503 -7.57 4.77 12.63
N ALA A 504 -7.60 4.29 13.89
CA ALA A 504 -6.67 3.28 14.42
C ALA A 504 -6.55 2.02 13.54
N THR A 505 -7.67 1.53 13.00
CA THR A 505 -7.67 0.37 12.09
C THR A 505 -6.97 0.68 10.77
N ALA A 506 -7.17 1.87 10.22
CA ALA A 506 -6.49 2.30 9.00
C ALA A 506 -4.98 2.53 9.23
N ILE A 507 -4.60 3.04 10.40
CA ILE A 507 -3.20 3.18 10.83
C ILE A 507 -2.54 1.79 10.87
N HIS A 508 -3.12 0.81 11.56
CA HIS A 508 -2.54 -0.53 11.64
C HIS A 508 -2.44 -1.25 10.28
N LEU A 509 -3.45 -1.08 9.41
CA LEU A 509 -3.39 -1.58 8.03
C LEU A 509 -2.22 -0.96 7.27
N PHE A 510 -2.07 0.36 7.36
CA PHE A 510 -0.97 1.07 6.70
C PHE A 510 0.38 0.65 7.27
N GLU A 511 0.55 0.65 8.60
CA GLU A 511 1.80 0.27 9.28
C GLU A 511 2.23 -1.16 8.94
N SER A 512 1.29 -2.09 8.79
CA SER A 512 1.59 -3.45 8.36
C SER A 512 2.18 -3.47 6.94
N VAL A 513 1.53 -2.81 5.98
CA VAL A 513 2.03 -2.69 4.61
C VAL A 513 3.38 -1.97 4.58
N ALA A 514 3.50 -0.88 5.34
CA ALA A 514 4.69 -0.06 5.46
C ALA A 514 5.89 -0.84 6.03
N SER A 515 5.68 -1.56 7.13
CA SER A 515 6.69 -2.37 7.80
C SER A 515 7.17 -3.51 6.91
N SER A 516 6.25 -4.22 6.24
CA SER A 516 6.61 -5.29 5.31
C SER A 516 7.38 -4.77 4.10
N LEU A 517 6.98 -3.61 3.54
CA LEU A 517 7.73 -2.95 2.47
C LEU A 517 9.10 -2.48 2.94
N ASN A 518 9.21 -1.83 4.10
CA ASN A 518 10.46 -1.33 4.65
C ASN A 518 11.48 -2.46 4.86
N LYS A 519 11.05 -3.57 5.46
CA LYS A 519 11.89 -4.75 5.66
C LYS A 519 12.31 -5.40 4.35
N THR A 520 11.38 -5.54 3.39
CA THR A 520 11.69 -6.08 2.06
C THR A 520 12.67 -5.19 1.30
N MET A 521 12.48 -3.87 1.35
CA MET A 521 13.39 -2.90 0.74
C MET A 521 14.76 -2.91 1.40
N ALA A 522 14.87 -3.12 2.71
CA ALA A 522 16.16 -3.24 3.39
C ALA A 522 16.98 -4.42 2.82
N ILE A 523 16.34 -5.55 2.54
CA ILE A 523 16.98 -6.70 1.89
C ILE A 523 17.44 -6.34 0.47
N LEU A 524 16.59 -5.66 -0.33
CA LEU A 524 16.95 -5.26 -1.69
C LEU A 524 18.05 -4.20 -1.73
N VAL A 525 18.06 -3.28 -0.77
CA VAL A 525 19.13 -2.29 -0.56
C VAL A 525 20.44 -3.00 -0.25
N LEU A 526 20.44 -4.00 0.64
CA LEU A 526 21.62 -4.82 0.93
C LEU A 526 22.14 -5.50 -0.35
N VAL A 527 21.27 -6.14 -1.12
CA VAL A 527 21.63 -6.78 -2.40
C VAL A 527 22.19 -5.76 -3.40
N SER A 528 21.63 -4.55 -3.45
CA SER A 528 22.10 -3.47 -4.33
C SER A 528 23.49 -2.98 -3.95
N VAL A 529 23.80 -2.87 -2.65
CA VAL A 529 25.13 -2.55 -2.14
C VAL A 529 26.12 -3.66 -2.48
N LEU A 530 25.75 -4.93 -2.26
CA LEU A 530 26.58 -6.08 -2.64
C LEU A 530 26.89 -6.09 -4.13
N LEU A 531 25.88 -5.80 -4.97
CA LEU A 531 26.06 -5.67 -6.41
C LEU A 531 27.03 -4.52 -6.74
N ALA A 532 26.89 -3.36 -6.10
CA ALA A 532 27.81 -2.23 -6.29
C ALA A 532 29.27 -2.60 -5.95
N ILE A 533 29.48 -3.36 -4.87
CA ILE A 533 30.81 -3.88 -4.47
C ILE A 533 31.39 -4.76 -5.58
N VAL A 534 30.62 -5.75 -6.06
CA VAL A 534 31.07 -6.68 -7.11
C VAL A 534 31.44 -5.91 -8.38
N ILE A 535 30.62 -4.95 -8.79
CA ILE A 535 30.84 -4.13 -9.98
C ILE A 535 32.11 -3.31 -9.87
N LEU A 536 32.23 -2.53 -8.79
CA LEU A 536 33.37 -1.66 -8.57
C LEU A 536 34.67 -2.44 -8.38
N TYR A 537 34.61 -3.59 -7.70
CA TYR A 537 35.73 -4.49 -7.55
C TYR A 537 36.20 -4.99 -8.92
N ASN A 538 35.28 -5.48 -9.74
CA ASN A 538 35.60 -5.99 -11.06
C ASN A 538 36.22 -4.89 -11.94
N LEU A 539 35.55 -3.74 -12.06
CA LEU A 539 36.05 -2.59 -12.83
C LEU A 539 37.45 -2.14 -12.37
N THR A 540 37.69 -2.13 -11.07
CA THR A 540 39.00 -1.81 -10.50
C THR A 540 40.06 -2.84 -10.89
N ASN A 541 39.74 -4.13 -10.76
CA ASN A 541 40.66 -5.21 -11.10
C ASN A 541 41.02 -5.19 -12.59
N ILE A 542 40.04 -4.93 -13.47
CA ILE A 542 40.26 -4.73 -14.91
C ILE A 542 41.24 -3.59 -15.15
N ASN A 543 40.97 -2.41 -14.57
CA ASN A 543 41.81 -1.23 -14.75
C ASN A 543 43.25 -1.42 -14.25
N VAL A 544 43.45 -2.16 -13.15
CA VAL A 544 44.79 -2.46 -12.62
C VAL A 544 45.51 -3.47 -13.53
N ALA A 545 44.84 -4.55 -13.93
CA ALA A 545 45.43 -5.62 -14.73
C ALA A 545 45.95 -5.12 -16.08
N GLU A 546 45.17 -4.32 -16.80
CA GLU A 546 45.55 -3.82 -18.12
C GLU A 546 46.70 -2.79 -18.07
N ARG A 547 46.86 -2.09 -16.94
CA ARG A 547 47.88 -1.05 -16.76
C ARG A 547 49.05 -1.49 -15.91
N ILE A 548 49.13 -2.76 -15.51
CA ILE A 548 50.14 -3.23 -14.58
C ILE A 548 51.57 -2.93 -15.08
N ARG A 549 51.83 -3.03 -16.40
CA ARG A 549 53.12 -2.68 -17.02
C ARG A 549 53.41 -1.18 -16.97
N GLU A 550 52.40 -0.34 -17.24
CA GLU A 550 52.53 1.12 -17.11
C GLU A 550 52.85 1.51 -15.65
N LEU A 551 52.16 0.89 -14.69
CA LEU A 551 52.41 1.13 -13.26
C LEU A 551 53.80 0.71 -12.82
N SER A 552 54.25 -0.47 -13.24
CA SER A 552 55.60 -0.95 -12.92
C SER A 552 56.67 -0.03 -13.49
N THR A 553 56.48 0.49 -14.70
CA THR A 553 57.39 1.46 -15.32
C THR A 553 57.41 2.78 -14.54
N ILE A 554 56.24 3.31 -14.18
CA ILE A 554 56.12 4.55 -13.40
C ILE A 554 56.77 4.40 -12.01
N LYS A 555 56.63 3.23 -11.37
CA LYS A 555 57.22 2.95 -10.06
C LYS A 555 58.76 2.80 -10.12
N VAL A 556 59.30 2.22 -11.21
CA VAL A 556 60.76 2.20 -11.47
C VAL A 556 61.31 3.60 -11.71
N LEU A 557 60.52 4.52 -12.28
CA LEU A 557 60.88 5.93 -12.43
C LEU A 557 60.83 6.73 -11.10
N GLY A 558 60.57 6.08 -9.96
CA GLY A 558 60.67 6.68 -8.63
C GLY A 558 59.36 7.24 -8.06
N PHE A 559 58.21 6.98 -8.69
CA PHE A 559 56.92 7.41 -8.15
C PHE A 559 56.52 6.61 -6.90
N HIS A 560 55.87 7.28 -5.96
CA HIS A 560 55.39 6.67 -4.73
C HIS A 560 54.15 5.79 -4.99
N ASN A 561 53.96 4.72 -4.22
CA ASN A 561 52.81 3.82 -4.35
C ASN A 561 51.45 4.55 -4.33
N LYS A 562 51.32 5.63 -3.54
CA LYS A 562 50.11 6.45 -3.49
C LYS A 562 49.88 7.24 -4.80
N GLU A 563 50.94 7.75 -5.40
CA GLU A 563 50.88 8.49 -6.68
C GLU A 563 50.48 7.55 -7.82
N VAL A 564 51.08 6.35 -7.83
CA VAL A 564 50.75 5.27 -8.78
C VAL A 564 49.30 4.82 -8.63
N THR A 565 48.82 4.63 -7.40
CA THR A 565 47.42 4.24 -7.14
C THR A 565 46.45 5.33 -7.58
N LEU A 566 46.72 6.60 -7.22
CA LEU A 566 45.86 7.73 -7.56
C LEU A 566 45.81 7.97 -9.08
N TYR A 567 46.91 7.72 -9.79
CA TYR A 567 46.96 7.82 -11.25
C TYR A 567 45.93 6.93 -11.95
N ILE A 568 45.79 5.67 -11.52
CA ILE A 568 44.76 4.76 -12.06
C ILE A 568 43.38 5.13 -11.55
N TYR A 569 43.25 5.38 -10.24
CA TYR A 569 41.95 5.60 -9.64
C TYR A 569 41.26 6.87 -10.10
N ARG A 570 42.01 7.85 -10.62
CA ARG A 570 41.43 9.11 -11.10
C ARG A 570 40.39 8.89 -12.20
N GLU A 571 40.61 7.94 -13.10
CA GLU A 571 39.61 7.62 -14.14
C GLU A 571 38.36 7.01 -13.53
N THR A 572 38.53 5.99 -12.69
CA THR A 572 37.42 5.33 -11.98
C THR A 572 36.63 6.33 -11.14
N MET A 573 37.29 7.25 -10.43
CA MET A 573 36.63 8.29 -9.63
C MET A 573 35.80 9.24 -10.48
N VAL A 574 36.35 9.74 -11.60
CA VAL A 574 35.63 10.64 -12.51
C VAL A 574 34.43 9.93 -13.14
N LEU A 575 34.60 8.68 -13.59
CA LEU A 575 33.52 7.91 -14.20
C LEU A 575 32.45 7.53 -13.18
N SER A 576 32.83 7.18 -11.96
CA SER A 576 31.89 6.93 -10.87
C SER A 576 31.13 8.19 -10.47
N LEU A 577 31.75 9.37 -10.48
CA LEU A 577 31.03 10.63 -10.21
C LEU A 577 29.96 10.90 -11.26
N VAL A 578 30.28 10.69 -12.55
CA VAL A 578 29.29 10.77 -13.63
C VAL A 578 28.21 9.71 -13.48
N GLY A 579 28.61 8.47 -13.15
CA GLY A 579 27.69 7.36 -12.89
C GLY A 579 26.75 7.64 -11.71
N ILE A 580 27.25 8.22 -10.63
CA ILE A 580 26.43 8.67 -9.48
C ILE A 580 25.41 9.71 -9.93
N ALA A 581 25.85 10.75 -10.64
CA ALA A 581 24.94 11.81 -11.10
C ALA A 581 23.82 11.25 -12.00
N LEU A 582 24.16 10.42 -12.98
CA LEU A 582 23.18 9.76 -13.84
C LEU A 582 22.32 8.74 -13.08
N GLY A 583 22.91 8.04 -12.11
CA GLY A 583 22.23 7.07 -11.27
C GLY A 583 21.20 7.70 -10.34
N LEU A 584 21.46 8.89 -9.80
CA LEU A 584 20.48 9.63 -9.00
C LEU A 584 19.30 10.09 -9.87
N VAL A 585 19.57 10.59 -11.08
CA VAL A 585 18.52 10.98 -12.03
C VAL A 585 17.69 9.76 -12.45
N ALA A 586 18.34 8.68 -12.86
CA ALA A 586 17.66 7.43 -13.24
C ALA A 586 16.92 6.81 -12.05
N GLY A 587 17.51 6.86 -10.85
CA GLY A 587 16.92 6.40 -9.60
C GLY A 587 15.67 7.18 -9.23
N HIS A 588 15.66 8.50 -9.41
CA HIS A 588 14.49 9.35 -9.20
C HIS A 588 13.32 8.95 -10.10
N TYR A 589 13.55 8.80 -11.40
CA TYR A 589 12.50 8.35 -12.33
C TYR A 589 12.06 6.91 -12.07
N LEU A 590 13.00 6.02 -11.75
CA LEU A 590 12.69 4.63 -11.39
C LEU A 590 11.84 4.58 -10.12
N HIS A 591 12.15 5.38 -9.11
CA HIS A 591 11.39 5.51 -7.89
C HIS A 591 9.96 6.01 -8.16
N GLN A 592 9.80 7.10 -8.93
CA GLN A 592 8.48 7.61 -9.32
C GLN A 592 7.62 6.58 -10.06
N PHE A 593 8.24 5.81 -10.94
CA PHE A 593 7.57 4.71 -11.63
C PHE A 593 7.16 3.59 -10.63
N LEU A 594 8.05 3.23 -9.71
CA LEU A 594 7.81 2.18 -8.73
C LEU A 594 6.69 2.52 -7.74
N ILE A 595 6.64 3.74 -7.20
CA ILE A 595 5.60 4.12 -6.23
C ILE A 595 4.20 4.03 -6.84
N GLN A 596 4.04 4.32 -8.12
CA GLN A 596 2.76 4.20 -8.83
C GLN A 596 2.34 2.73 -8.95
N MET A 597 3.27 1.83 -9.25
CA MET A 597 3.01 0.39 -9.41
C MET A 597 2.86 -0.38 -8.09
N ILE A 598 3.52 0.07 -7.03
CA ILE A 598 3.51 -0.62 -5.73
C ILE A 598 2.34 -0.15 -4.87
N SER A 599 1.91 1.11 -5.00
CA SER A 599 0.85 1.68 -4.15
C SER A 599 -0.47 0.90 -4.27
N PRO A 600 -1.02 0.38 -3.15
CA PRO A 600 -2.34 -0.25 -3.14
C PRO A 600 -3.46 0.69 -3.62
N ALA A 601 -4.63 0.13 -3.92
CA ALA A 601 -5.80 0.91 -4.37
C ALA A 601 -6.21 2.00 -3.41
N THR A 602 -6.11 1.73 -2.11
CA THR A 602 -6.57 2.59 -1.02
C THR A 602 -5.47 3.48 -0.46
N ILE A 603 -4.23 3.36 -0.94
CA ILE A 603 -3.07 4.06 -0.37
C ILE A 603 -2.36 4.86 -1.47
N LEU A 604 -2.03 6.11 -1.15
CA LEU A 604 -1.10 6.94 -1.91
C LEU A 604 0.19 7.07 -1.09
N PHE A 605 1.34 6.82 -1.72
CA PHE A 605 2.64 7.05 -1.09
C PHE A 605 3.17 8.43 -1.43
N TYR A 606 4.04 8.98 -0.58
CA TYR A 606 4.67 10.26 -0.85
C TYR A 606 5.56 10.22 -2.09
N PRO A 607 5.34 11.10 -3.08
CA PRO A 607 6.21 11.16 -4.25
C PRO A 607 7.54 11.85 -3.97
N GLN A 608 7.61 12.65 -2.89
CA GLN A 608 8.83 13.31 -2.47
C GLN A 608 9.61 12.40 -1.53
N VAL A 609 10.93 12.41 -1.71
CA VAL A 609 11.86 11.62 -0.90
C VAL A 609 12.75 12.55 -0.09
N SER A 610 13.12 12.10 1.10
CA SER A 610 14.02 12.82 2.00
C SER A 610 15.44 12.94 1.40
N TRP A 611 16.21 13.93 1.85
CA TRP A 611 17.55 14.22 1.32
C TRP A 611 18.53 13.04 1.52
N GLU A 612 18.30 12.20 2.51
CA GLU A 612 19.07 11.00 2.81
C GLU A 612 19.08 10.02 1.63
N VAL A 613 17.98 9.97 0.86
CA VAL A 613 17.85 9.10 -0.32
C VAL A 613 18.82 9.52 -1.42
N TYR A 614 19.19 10.80 -1.50
CA TYR A 614 20.23 11.29 -2.41
C TYR A 614 21.64 11.11 -1.83
N ALA A 615 21.82 11.31 -0.52
CA ALA A 615 23.13 11.29 0.12
C ALA A 615 23.68 9.87 0.32
N LEU A 616 22.86 8.92 0.76
CA LEU A 616 23.31 7.56 1.11
C LEU A 616 23.93 6.80 -0.08
N PRO A 617 23.38 6.85 -1.31
CA PRO A 617 24.04 6.22 -2.46
C PRO A 617 25.41 6.81 -2.78
N ILE A 618 25.57 8.13 -2.65
CA ILE A 618 26.84 8.83 -2.87
C ILE A 618 27.87 8.36 -1.84
N VAL A 619 27.48 8.33 -0.56
CA VAL A 619 28.33 7.85 0.54
C VAL A 619 28.70 6.39 0.32
N ALA A 620 27.74 5.51 0.00
CA ALA A 620 27.98 4.09 -0.22
C ALA A 620 29.02 3.86 -1.33
N VAL A 621 28.85 4.47 -2.51
CA VAL A 621 29.81 4.32 -3.62
C VAL A 621 31.17 4.91 -3.26
N THR A 622 31.21 6.06 -2.58
CA THR A 622 32.47 6.71 -2.16
C THR A 622 33.23 5.85 -1.16
N VAL A 623 32.54 5.25 -0.19
CA VAL A 623 33.12 4.31 0.78
C VAL A 623 33.67 3.08 0.07
N ILE A 624 32.90 2.47 -0.84
CA ILE A 624 33.33 1.29 -1.61
C ILE A 624 34.59 1.62 -2.43
N LEU A 625 34.61 2.73 -3.16
CA LEU A 625 35.77 3.16 -3.95
C LEU A 625 37.00 3.42 -3.07
N THR A 626 36.81 3.99 -1.89
CA THR A 626 37.90 4.26 -0.94
C THR A 626 38.49 2.94 -0.42
N LEU A 627 37.65 2.00 -0.01
CA LEU A 627 38.08 0.67 0.45
C LEU A 627 38.82 -0.10 -0.64
N LEU A 628 38.31 -0.10 -1.87
CA LEU A 628 38.98 -0.73 -3.00
C LEU A 628 40.30 -0.03 -3.35
N GLY A 629 40.38 1.30 -3.21
CA GLY A 629 41.62 2.05 -3.42
C GLY A 629 42.71 1.69 -2.41
N LEU A 630 42.33 1.52 -1.14
CA LEU A 630 43.23 1.02 -0.09
C LEU A 630 43.70 -0.42 -0.38
N PHE A 631 42.78 -1.30 -0.79
CA PHE A 631 43.09 -2.67 -1.17
C PHE A 631 44.10 -2.73 -2.33
N VAL A 632 43.88 -1.96 -3.40
CA VAL A 632 44.79 -1.89 -4.55
C VAL A 632 46.14 -1.31 -4.16
N ASN A 633 46.19 -0.24 -3.36
CA ASN A 633 47.47 0.32 -2.90
C ASN A 633 48.26 -0.71 -2.07
N HIS A 634 47.59 -1.54 -1.27
CA HIS A 634 48.25 -2.64 -0.57
C HIS A 634 48.77 -3.72 -1.52
N HIS A 635 47.98 -4.08 -2.53
CA HIS A 635 48.39 -5.04 -3.55
C HIS A 635 49.61 -4.55 -4.35
N LEU A 636 49.59 -3.31 -4.85
CA LEU A 636 50.67 -2.70 -5.63
C LEU A 636 51.99 -2.54 -4.85
N ARG A 637 51.95 -2.50 -3.52
CA ARG A 637 53.18 -2.53 -2.69
C ARG A 637 53.92 -3.85 -2.81
N LYS A 638 53.20 -4.96 -3.01
CA LYS A 638 53.74 -6.32 -3.05
C LYS A 638 54.14 -6.79 -4.46
N VAL A 639 53.77 -6.06 -5.49
CA VAL A 639 54.11 -6.41 -6.89
C VAL A 639 55.62 -6.21 -7.12
N ASP A 640 56.29 -7.29 -7.55
CA ASP A 640 57.69 -7.26 -7.96
C ASP A 640 57.83 -6.51 -9.29
N MET A 641 58.59 -5.41 -9.24
CA MET A 641 58.77 -4.53 -10.38
C MET A 641 59.62 -5.16 -11.49
N LEU A 642 60.55 -6.05 -11.13
CA LEU A 642 61.46 -6.69 -12.08
C LEU A 642 60.77 -7.77 -12.89
N GLU A 643 59.84 -8.51 -12.27
CA GLU A 643 59.07 -9.56 -12.94
C GLU A 643 58.07 -8.98 -13.94
N ALA A 644 57.43 -7.86 -13.60
CA ALA A 644 56.49 -7.16 -14.49
C ALA A 644 57.15 -6.63 -15.78
N LEU A 645 58.46 -6.35 -15.74
CA LEU A 645 59.26 -5.89 -16.89
C LEU A 645 59.90 -7.02 -17.69
N LYS A 646 60.06 -8.23 -17.12
CA LYS A 646 60.77 -9.38 -17.74
C LYS A 646 59.95 -10.19 -18.76
N SER A 647 58.62 -10.05 -18.82
CA SER A 647 57.74 -10.97 -19.56
C SER A 647 57.66 -10.79 -21.10
N VAL A 648 58.75 -10.38 -21.78
CA VAL A 648 58.80 -10.30 -23.26
C VAL A 648 60.17 -10.72 -23.85
N GLU A 649 60.95 -11.54 -23.16
CA GLU A 649 62.03 -12.30 -23.84
C GLU A 649 61.71 -13.79 -23.90
#